data_AF-A0A938N1R0-F1
#
_entry.id   AF-A0A938N1R0-F1
#
_cell.length_a   1.000
_cell.length_b   1.000
_cell.length_c   1.000
_cell.angle_alpha   90.00
_cell.angle_beta   90.00
_cell.angle_gamma   90.00
#
_symmetry.space_group_name_H-M   'P 1'
#
loop_
_entity.id
_entity.type
_entity.pdbx_description
1 polymer ?
#
loop_
_entity_poly.entity_id
_entity_poly.type
_entity_poly.pdbx_seq_one_letter_code
_entity_poly.pdbx_strand_id
1 'polypeptide(L)'
;MSAVQPARVLYDFESGSLTGWQRSTNQPANSATFTCAGGGAGGTAKSLHVTINQLAGWETFAGPPLAEGHVDPTTNALCFWAKAGDRTRRLAIECTERDGSRWIATVSLEREWKHFVLISADFAYWHDNSAGGQRGGLGDRLRFAATARITAGLAFSHTGTDGGRHEFWVDQLGFAASPLADAAAVRPVELPPTELLWPSYKCYRTSDVGRIRPHWMQTLIDAADMPRPAALWCPHQRPHGTGFNKSRPWRMVTVAEAVSDAGDFRGPALALMLQQEPNKTAHGWATLGSDDPAFVTAPPVVNAVVRLADRMLAGTFLLEGGSEYYTVFPGEPVRLGARVANIRRGTANDAEVRIRVLASNAEVFRQSFSVSAKASAAPTVLETQWSPNLPATPSYKVVVELLEGQRVVDRLQHDLNTYAPKDAPEHVSARDGDFYLNGQKWYAYGVNHMPSSGIGTEDHRFFEHYLSRRAYDPEIFDRELARISAMGMNMISTFIGHDYHADRNLFDYLARCEKYGLKVNLSLRPGTPMDFEWDKMREMIVRNRLAESDTIFAYDLAWEPFIGRQRERARWDQRWIQWIEHRYSTVEAAEKAWRFAAPRNPEGRVTNPLDAHCGSDGPWSKMVADYRRFIDEIVDEHYARARQLVHSVDPNHLVSFRMTVA
;
A
#
# COMPACT_ATOMS: atom_id res chain seq x y z
N MET A 1 -20.05 12.28 15.72
CA MET A 1 -21.45 12.64 15.40
C MET A 1 -22.48 11.61 15.88
N SER A 2 -22.10 10.36 16.18
CA SER A 2 -23.03 9.27 16.56
C SER A 2 -23.94 9.53 17.78
N ALA A 3 -23.59 10.48 18.65
CA ALA A 3 -24.36 10.86 19.84
C ALA A 3 -25.53 11.84 19.57
N VAL A 4 -25.65 12.44 18.38
CA VAL A 4 -26.74 13.37 18.05
C VAL A 4 -28.03 12.57 17.87
N GLN A 5 -29.06 12.82 18.68
CA GLN A 5 -30.38 12.17 18.54
C GLN A 5 -31.37 13.10 17.83
N PRO A 6 -32.41 12.55 17.17
CA PRO A 6 -33.45 13.37 16.54
C PRO A 6 -34.13 14.25 17.61
N ALA A 7 -34.14 15.56 17.37
CA ALA A 7 -34.90 16.50 18.21
C ALA A 7 -36.41 16.27 18.06
N ARG A 8 -36.82 15.77 16.89
CA ARG A 8 -38.18 15.31 16.60
C ARG A 8 -38.12 14.04 15.75
N VAL A 9 -38.68 12.95 16.28
CA VAL A 9 -38.88 11.70 15.55
C VAL A 9 -40.10 11.85 14.63
N LEU A 10 -39.92 11.58 13.34
CA LEU A 10 -40.99 11.61 12.34
C LEU A 10 -41.68 10.26 12.23
N TYR A 11 -40.89 9.18 12.27
CA TYR A 11 -41.37 7.81 12.15
C TYR A 11 -40.78 6.96 13.28
N ASP A 12 -41.59 6.70 14.31
CA ASP A 12 -41.26 5.83 15.45
C ASP A 12 -41.82 4.40 15.31
N PHE A 13 -42.79 4.19 14.42
CA PHE A 13 -43.49 2.92 14.17
C PHE A 13 -44.26 2.32 15.35
N GLU A 14 -44.37 3.03 16.47
CA GLU A 14 -44.91 2.52 17.74
C GLU A 14 -46.43 2.28 17.67
N SER A 15 -47.14 3.12 16.92
CA SER A 15 -48.57 2.96 16.66
C SER A 15 -48.92 1.64 15.97
N GLY A 16 -47.94 0.96 15.36
CA GLY A 16 -48.16 -0.25 14.56
C GLY A 16 -48.84 0.01 13.21
N SER A 17 -49.01 1.28 12.84
CA SER A 17 -49.63 1.68 11.57
C SER A 17 -48.60 2.15 10.56
N LEU A 18 -48.74 1.69 9.32
CA LEU A 18 -47.97 2.15 8.16
C LEU A 18 -48.86 2.95 7.18
N THR A 19 -49.94 3.57 7.68
CA THR A 19 -50.81 4.42 6.85
C THR A 19 -50.00 5.49 6.14
N GLY A 20 -50.17 5.58 4.81
CA GLY A 20 -49.49 6.57 3.96
C GLY A 20 -48.10 6.15 3.46
N TRP A 21 -47.56 5.03 3.91
CA TRP A 21 -46.35 4.44 3.33
C TRP A 21 -46.65 3.81 1.97
N GLN A 22 -45.75 4.00 1.00
CA GLN A 22 -45.94 3.51 -0.37
C GLN A 22 -44.71 2.75 -0.83
N ARG A 23 -44.95 1.58 -1.43
CA ARG A 23 -43.95 0.80 -2.14
C ARG A 23 -43.80 1.30 -3.57
N SER A 24 -42.58 1.35 -4.07
CA SER A 24 -42.26 1.63 -5.46
C SER A 24 -41.18 0.65 -5.93
N THR A 25 -41.32 0.10 -7.14
CA THR A 25 -40.37 -0.87 -7.72
C THR A 25 -40.39 -0.84 -9.24
N ASN A 26 -39.31 -1.30 -9.89
CA ASN A 26 -39.31 -1.62 -11.30
C ASN A 26 -39.97 -2.97 -11.64
N GLN A 27 -40.22 -3.83 -10.65
CA GLN A 27 -40.81 -5.17 -10.86
C GLN A 27 -41.99 -5.41 -9.91
N PRO A 28 -43.19 -4.87 -10.22
CA PRO A 28 -44.37 -4.98 -9.34
C PRO A 28 -44.81 -6.41 -9.04
N ALA A 29 -44.52 -7.35 -9.96
CA ALA A 29 -44.82 -8.76 -9.82
C ALA A 29 -44.01 -9.46 -8.71
N ASN A 30 -42.83 -8.95 -8.36
CA ASN A 30 -42.05 -9.48 -7.25
C ASN A 30 -42.71 -9.07 -5.94
N SER A 31 -42.82 -10.00 -4.99
CA SER A 31 -43.40 -9.71 -3.68
C SER A 31 -42.38 -9.07 -2.73
N ALA A 32 -42.83 -8.03 -2.04
CA ALA A 32 -42.13 -7.43 -0.91
C ALA A 32 -43.15 -7.12 0.19
N THR A 33 -42.72 -7.25 1.44
CA THR A 33 -43.54 -7.02 2.63
C THR A 33 -42.88 -5.95 3.48
N PHE A 34 -43.65 -4.97 3.96
CA PHE A 34 -43.18 -3.94 4.89
C PHE A 34 -44.21 -3.80 6.02
N THR A 35 -43.77 -4.01 7.26
CA THR A 35 -44.64 -4.14 8.45
C THR A 35 -43.99 -3.48 9.67
N CYS A 36 -44.78 -3.13 10.68
CA CYS A 36 -44.25 -2.80 12.00
C CYS A 36 -43.92 -4.10 12.75
N ALA A 37 -42.64 -4.40 12.94
CA ALA A 37 -42.16 -5.58 13.67
C ALA A 37 -41.72 -5.20 15.09
N GLY A 38 -41.82 -6.14 16.04
CA GLY A 38 -41.34 -5.94 17.41
C GLY A 38 -39.81 -5.93 17.51
N GLY A 39 -39.29 -5.36 18.60
CA GLY A 39 -37.85 -5.31 18.90
C GLY A 39 -37.14 -4.13 18.23
N GLY A 40 -37.66 -2.93 18.46
CA GLY A 40 -37.10 -1.68 17.95
C GLY A 40 -35.75 -1.30 18.58
N ALA A 41 -35.16 -0.21 18.09
CA ALA A 41 -33.84 0.24 18.49
C ALA A 41 -33.87 1.01 19.82
N GLY A 42 -32.83 0.91 20.64
CA GLY A 42 -32.72 1.73 21.86
C GLY A 42 -33.80 1.49 22.91
N GLY A 43 -34.50 0.34 22.87
CA GLY A 43 -35.55 -0.03 23.83
C GLY A 43 -36.98 0.31 23.38
N THR A 44 -37.17 0.79 22.16
CA THR A 44 -38.50 0.98 21.54
C THR A 44 -39.19 -0.36 21.26
N ALA A 45 -40.52 -0.36 21.19
CA ALA A 45 -41.25 -1.62 21.07
C ALA A 45 -41.30 -2.10 19.62
N LYS A 46 -41.33 -1.19 18.64
CA LYS A 46 -41.52 -1.53 17.21
C LYS A 46 -40.53 -0.84 16.30
N SER A 47 -40.45 -1.33 15.07
CA SER A 47 -39.66 -0.74 13.98
C SER A 47 -40.29 -1.08 12.63
N LEU A 48 -39.94 -0.34 11.59
CA LEU A 48 -40.23 -0.75 10.22
C LEU A 48 -39.36 -1.97 9.89
N HIS A 49 -39.99 -3.05 9.43
CA HIS A 49 -39.32 -4.23 8.91
C HIS A 49 -39.73 -4.43 7.45
N VAL A 50 -38.73 -4.52 6.57
CA VAL A 50 -38.91 -4.74 5.14
C VAL A 50 -38.25 -6.06 4.73
N THR A 51 -39.03 -6.92 4.09
CA THR A 51 -38.55 -8.13 3.42
C THR A 51 -38.84 -8.04 1.92
N ILE A 52 -37.80 -8.12 1.11
CA ILE A 52 -37.86 -8.13 -0.36
C ILE A 52 -37.55 -9.55 -0.79
N ASN A 53 -38.46 -10.27 -1.45
CA ASN A 53 -38.21 -11.67 -1.80
C ASN A 53 -37.27 -11.82 -3.00
N GLN A 54 -37.37 -10.90 -3.96
CA GLN A 54 -36.53 -10.89 -5.16
C GLN A 54 -36.24 -9.46 -5.61
N LEU A 55 -35.09 -8.90 -5.20
CA LEU A 55 -34.59 -7.64 -5.72
C LEU A 55 -34.08 -7.84 -7.16
N ALA A 56 -34.66 -7.11 -8.10
CA ALA A 56 -34.35 -7.19 -9.53
C ALA A 56 -34.28 -5.78 -10.15
N GLY A 57 -33.44 -4.91 -9.58
CA GLY A 57 -33.30 -3.50 -9.99
C GLY A 57 -33.40 -2.56 -8.80
N TRP A 58 -34.63 -2.20 -8.40
CA TRP A 58 -34.85 -1.37 -7.22
C TRP A 58 -36.20 -1.63 -6.53
N GLU A 59 -36.21 -1.37 -5.24
CA GLU A 59 -37.35 -1.58 -4.34
C GLU A 59 -37.26 -0.57 -3.18
N THR A 60 -38.21 0.36 -3.12
CA THR A 60 -38.18 1.48 -2.18
C THR A 60 -39.51 1.70 -1.47
N PHE A 61 -39.43 2.22 -0.24
CA PHE A 61 -40.56 2.41 0.67
C PHE A 61 -40.54 3.86 1.15
N ALA A 62 -41.50 4.62 0.66
CA ALA A 62 -41.58 6.05 0.88
C ALA A 62 -42.60 6.36 1.98
N GLY A 63 -42.17 7.11 3.00
CA GLY A 63 -43.04 7.57 4.08
C GLY A 63 -44.14 8.52 3.58
N PRO A 64 -45.13 8.85 4.43
CA PRO A 64 -46.15 9.83 4.08
C PRO A 64 -45.53 11.21 3.81
N PRO A 65 -46.12 12.03 2.91
CA PRO A 65 -45.63 13.38 2.63
C PRO A 65 -45.55 14.24 3.89
N LEU A 66 -44.48 15.04 3.99
CA LEU A 66 -44.26 16.00 5.06
C LEU A 66 -44.95 17.33 4.72
N ALA A 67 -45.77 17.83 5.65
CA ALA A 67 -46.40 19.14 5.53
C ALA A 67 -45.35 20.27 5.47
N GLU A 68 -45.69 21.38 4.84
CA GLU A 68 -44.81 22.56 4.80
C GLU A 68 -44.56 23.09 6.22
N GLY A 69 -43.31 23.50 6.49
CA GLY A 69 -42.88 23.94 7.84
C GLY A 69 -42.73 22.82 8.87
N HIS A 70 -42.91 21.54 8.50
CA HIS A 70 -42.79 20.42 9.45
C HIS A 70 -41.33 20.10 9.85
N VAL A 71 -40.37 20.48 9.00
CA VAL A 71 -38.93 20.35 9.26
C VAL A 71 -38.41 21.72 9.69
N ASP A 72 -37.88 21.80 10.91
CA ASP A 72 -37.36 23.04 11.47
C ASP A 72 -36.14 23.53 10.65
N PRO A 73 -36.11 24.81 10.21
CA PRO A 73 -34.99 25.37 9.44
C PRO A 73 -33.62 25.28 10.12
N THR A 74 -33.58 25.12 11.44
CA THR A 74 -32.35 24.96 12.23
C THR A 74 -31.80 23.52 12.24
N THR A 75 -32.57 22.56 11.71
CA THR A 75 -32.10 21.17 11.59
C THR A 75 -31.15 21.01 10.40
N ASN A 76 -30.03 20.35 10.64
CA ASN A 76 -28.95 20.16 9.66
C ASN A 76 -28.45 18.71 9.62
N ALA A 77 -29.19 17.77 10.22
CA ALA A 77 -28.94 16.34 10.13
C ALA A 77 -30.23 15.50 10.10
N LEU A 78 -30.18 14.36 9.41
CA LEU A 78 -31.18 13.30 9.45
C LEU A 78 -30.63 12.13 10.28
N CYS A 79 -31.38 11.71 11.31
CA CYS A 79 -31.01 10.65 12.24
C CYS A 79 -31.97 9.48 12.11
N PHE A 80 -31.45 8.25 12.22
CA PHE A 80 -32.26 7.04 12.27
C PHE A 80 -31.44 5.86 12.78
N TRP A 81 -32.11 4.82 13.25
CA TRP A 81 -31.51 3.52 13.50
C TRP A 81 -31.79 2.58 12.33
N ALA A 82 -30.82 1.74 11.97
CA ALA A 82 -31.03 0.67 11.01
C ALA A 82 -30.20 -0.57 11.33
N LYS A 83 -30.73 -1.73 10.91
CA LYS A 83 -30.02 -3.02 10.86
C LYS A 83 -30.48 -3.85 9.67
N ALA A 84 -29.77 -4.91 9.36
CA ALA A 84 -30.00 -5.76 8.19
C ALA A 84 -29.96 -7.25 8.51
N GLY A 85 -30.57 -8.04 7.62
CA GLY A 85 -30.33 -9.47 7.55
C GLY A 85 -29.00 -9.80 6.87
N ASP A 86 -28.65 -11.08 6.80
CA ASP A 86 -27.32 -11.56 6.40
C ASP A 86 -26.80 -11.06 5.04
N ARG A 87 -27.70 -10.86 4.09
CA ARG A 87 -27.34 -10.50 2.71
C ARG A 87 -27.39 -9.00 2.43
N THR A 88 -28.06 -8.21 3.27
CA THR A 88 -28.22 -6.77 3.02
C THR A 88 -27.06 -6.02 3.63
N ARG A 89 -26.19 -5.42 2.80
CA ARG A 89 -24.99 -4.72 3.26
C ARG A 89 -25.12 -3.20 3.28
N ARG A 90 -26.10 -2.66 2.56
CA ARG A 90 -26.31 -1.21 2.40
C ARG A 90 -27.78 -0.86 2.39
N LEU A 91 -28.08 0.39 2.70
CA LEU A 91 -29.41 1.00 2.59
C LEU A 91 -29.29 2.37 1.95
N ALA A 92 -30.17 2.67 1.00
CA ALA A 92 -30.30 4.02 0.45
C ALA A 92 -31.39 4.78 1.21
N ILE A 93 -31.08 6.03 1.56
CA ILE A 93 -32.03 7.01 2.10
C ILE A 93 -32.13 8.14 1.08
N GLU A 94 -33.34 8.37 0.59
CA GLU A 94 -33.64 9.44 -0.36
C GLU A 94 -34.52 10.51 0.31
N CYS A 95 -34.14 11.77 0.12
CA CYS A 95 -34.97 12.93 0.42
C CYS A 95 -35.43 13.56 -0.89
N THR A 96 -36.75 13.66 -1.07
CA THR A 96 -37.36 14.43 -2.15
C THR A 96 -37.74 15.81 -1.62
N GLU A 97 -37.25 16.88 -2.24
CA GLU A 97 -37.60 18.26 -1.91
C GLU A 97 -38.93 18.68 -2.57
N ARG A 98 -39.55 19.75 -2.07
CA ARG A 98 -40.84 20.27 -2.60
C ARG A 98 -40.79 20.72 -4.05
N ASP A 99 -39.62 21.11 -4.54
CA ASP A 99 -39.40 21.44 -5.96
C ASP A 99 -39.28 20.18 -6.85
N GLY A 100 -39.35 18.98 -6.24
CA GLY A 100 -39.22 17.69 -6.91
C GLY A 100 -37.79 17.16 -7.00
N SER A 101 -36.79 17.90 -6.49
CA SER A 101 -35.39 17.45 -6.49
C SER A 101 -35.20 16.24 -5.60
N ARG A 102 -34.35 15.31 -6.03
CA ARG A 102 -34.08 14.05 -5.32
C ARG A 102 -32.62 13.98 -4.90
N TRP A 103 -32.39 13.64 -3.63
CA TRP A 103 -31.06 13.56 -3.03
C TRP A 103 -30.92 12.23 -2.29
N ILE A 104 -29.86 11.46 -2.58
CA ILE A 104 -29.70 10.10 -2.09
C ILE A 104 -28.39 9.95 -1.32
N ALA A 105 -28.46 9.41 -0.12
CA ALA A 105 -27.33 8.96 0.69
C ALA A 105 -27.36 7.43 0.85
N THR A 106 -26.20 6.81 1.07
CA THR A 106 -26.12 5.37 1.34
C THR A 106 -25.35 5.09 2.62
N VAL A 107 -25.85 4.15 3.43
CA VAL A 107 -25.21 3.70 4.67
C VAL A 107 -24.89 2.22 4.60
N SER A 108 -23.82 1.80 5.29
CA SER A 108 -23.49 0.37 5.45
C SER A 108 -24.25 -0.20 6.64
N LEU A 109 -24.93 -1.33 6.44
CA LEU A 109 -25.72 -2.01 7.46
C LEU A 109 -25.01 -3.22 8.05
N GLU A 110 -25.30 -3.49 9.32
CA GLU A 110 -24.84 -4.63 10.09
C GLU A 110 -26.04 -5.38 10.69
N ARG A 111 -25.79 -6.54 11.33
CA ARG A 111 -26.87 -7.33 11.97
C ARG A 111 -27.43 -6.66 13.23
N GLU A 112 -26.59 -5.86 13.89
CA GLU A 112 -26.96 -5.12 15.10
C GLU A 112 -27.51 -3.73 14.75
N TRP A 113 -28.36 -3.21 15.63
CA TRP A 113 -28.89 -1.85 15.50
C TRP A 113 -27.75 -0.84 15.56
N LYS A 114 -27.67 0.00 14.54
CA LYS A 114 -26.70 1.09 14.46
C LYS A 114 -27.42 2.41 14.28
N HIS A 115 -26.95 3.41 15.01
CA HIS A 115 -27.45 4.77 14.89
C HIS A 115 -26.69 5.52 13.79
N PHE A 116 -27.42 6.12 12.86
CA PHE A 116 -26.90 6.88 11.74
C PHE A 116 -27.26 8.36 11.86
N VAL A 117 -26.33 9.23 11.50
CA VAL A 117 -26.51 10.68 11.42
C VAL A 117 -25.97 11.11 10.07
N LEU A 118 -26.86 11.58 9.19
CA LEU A 118 -26.54 12.03 7.84
C LEU A 118 -26.69 13.54 7.73
N ILE A 119 -25.68 14.21 7.19
CA ILE A 119 -25.67 15.65 6.91
C ILE A 119 -25.94 15.90 5.43
N SER A 120 -26.24 17.15 5.04
CA SER A 120 -26.57 17.49 3.64
C SER A 120 -25.49 17.10 2.63
N ALA A 121 -24.22 17.06 3.05
CA ALA A 121 -23.08 16.66 2.22
C ALA A 121 -23.02 15.14 1.94
N ASP A 122 -23.71 14.31 2.73
CA ASP A 122 -23.77 12.86 2.51
C ASP A 122 -24.72 12.48 1.36
N PHE A 123 -25.58 13.41 0.94
CA PHE A 123 -26.56 13.18 -0.11
C PHE A 123 -26.08 13.69 -1.46
N ALA A 124 -26.08 12.80 -2.45
CA ALA A 124 -25.81 13.13 -3.85
C ALA A 124 -27.11 13.46 -4.60
N TYR A 125 -27.07 14.47 -5.48
CA TYR A 125 -28.19 14.81 -6.35
C TYR A 125 -28.47 13.67 -7.35
N TRP A 126 -29.74 13.30 -7.49
CA TRP A 126 -30.18 12.28 -8.45
C TRP A 126 -30.88 12.96 -9.64
N HIS A 127 -30.26 12.89 -10.81
CA HIS A 127 -30.63 13.66 -12.01
C HIS A 127 -32.01 13.31 -12.60
N ASP A 128 -32.52 12.10 -12.37
CA ASP A 128 -33.83 11.66 -12.85
C ASP A 128 -34.93 12.10 -11.86
N ASN A 129 -35.40 13.35 -12.05
CA ASN A 129 -36.44 13.99 -11.26
C ASN A 129 -37.16 15.13 -12.02
N SER A 130 -38.25 15.63 -11.46
CA SER A 130 -39.11 16.64 -12.10
C SER A 130 -38.62 18.09 -12.00
N ALA A 131 -37.53 18.37 -11.28
CA ALA A 131 -36.99 19.72 -11.08
C ALA A 131 -36.16 20.24 -12.29
N GLY A 132 -36.06 19.45 -13.38
CA GLY A 132 -35.64 19.94 -14.69
C GLY A 132 -34.21 20.52 -14.78
N GLY A 133 -33.31 20.10 -13.89
CA GLY A 133 -31.90 20.52 -13.90
C GLY A 133 -31.60 21.86 -13.22
N GLN A 134 -32.56 22.47 -12.50
CA GLN A 134 -32.36 23.70 -11.74
C GLN A 134 -31.53 23.50 -10.45
N ARG A 135 -31.34 22.25 -10.04
CA ARG A 135 -30.61 21.81 -8.85
C ARG A 135 -29.52 20.80 -9.23
N GLY A 136 -28.60 20.55 -8.31
CA GLY A 136 -27.49 19.60 -8.51
C GLY A 136 -26.23 20.19 -9.14
N GLY A 137 -26.15 21.51 -9.26
CA GLY A 137 -24.94 22.22 -9.70
C GLY A 137 -23.80 22.16 -8.66
N LEU A 138 -22.63 22.68 -9.04
CA LEU A 138 -21.45 22.69 -8.17
C LEU A 138 -21.74 23.43 -6.85
N GLY A 139 -21.63 22.71 -5.72
CA GLY A 139 -21.87 23.27 -4.39
C GLY A 139 -23.34 23.28 -3.95
N ASP A 140 -24.28 22.86 -4.80
CA ASP A 140 -25.67 22.68 -4.41
C ASP A 140 -25.82 21.42 -3.54
N ARG A 141 -26.77 21.48 -2.61
CA ARG A 141 -26.96 20.47 -1.55
C ARG A 141 -28.44 20.29 -1.23
N LEU A 142 -28.76 19.14 -0.64
CA LEU A 142 -30.05 18.91 0.00
C LEU A 142 -30.32 19.99 1.05
N ARG A 143 -31.52 20.57 1.02
CA ARG A 143 -32.04 21.49 2.04
C ARG A 143 -33.06 20.73 2.88
N PHE A 144 -32.68 20.34 4.10
CA PHE A 144 -33.56 19.53 4.95
C PHE A 144 -34.94 20.18 5.18
N ALA A 145 -34.99 21.49 5.40
CA ALA A 145 -36.24 22.25 5.54
C ALA A 145 -37.18 22.17 4.31
N ALA A 146 -36.63 21.92 3.11
CA ALA A 146 -37.40 21.76 1.88
C ALA A 146 -37.85 20.31 1.63
N THR A 147 -37.49 19.36 2.51
CA THR A 147 -37.86 17.94 2.35
C THR A 147 -39.37 17.77 2.40
N ALA A 148 -39.92 17.23 1.32
CA ALA A 148 -41.32 16.86 1.19
C ALA A 148 -41.56 15.38 1.49
N ARG A 149 -40.55 14.53 1.31
CA ARG A 149 -40.69 13.09 1.49
C ARG A 149 -39.35 12.42 1.79
N ILE A 150 -39.38 11.36 2.60
CA ILE A 150 -38.23 10.50 2.89
C ILE A 150 -38.55 9.08 2.45
N THR A 151 -37.60 8.44 1.78
CA THR A 151 -37.73 7.10 1.21
C THR A 151 -36.54 6.26 1.61
N ALA A 152 -36.77 5.02 2.03
CA ALA A 152 -35.73 4.05 2.33
C ALA A 152 -35.84 2.84 1.40
N GLY A 153 -34.73 2.29 0.93
CA GLY A 153 -34.78 1.09 0.10
C GLY A 153 -33.46 0.68 -0.53
N LEU A 154 -33.55 -0.24 -1.48
CA LEU A 154 -32.42 -0.83 -2.19
C LEU A 154 -32.54 -0.55 -3.69
N ALA A 155 -31.41 -0.23 -4.32
CA ALA A 155 -31.33 0.01 -5.75
C ALA A 155 -29.95 -0.38 -6.26
N PHE A 156 -29.88 -1.11 -7.38
CA PHE A 156 -28.61 -1.56 -7.96
C PHE A 156 -27.63 -0.41 -8.23
N SER A 157 -28.14 0.77 -8.57
CA SER A 157 -27.34 1.98 -8.80
C SER A 157 -26.67 2.56 -7.54
N HIS A 158 -27.16 2.23 -6.33
CA HIS A 158 -26.71 2.88 -5.08
C HIS A 158 -26.22 1.87 -4.04
N THR A 159 -26.92 0.76 -3.88
CA THR A 159 -26.67 -0.23 -2.81
C THR A 159 -25.91 -1.47 -3.29
N GLY A 160 -25.53 -1.55 -4.57
CA GLY A 160 -24.86 -2.69 -5.19
C GLY A 160 -25.81 -3.62 -5.94
N THR A 161 -25.26 -4.49 -6.79
CA THR A 161 -26.00 -5.31 -7.77
C THR A 161 -26.40 -6.70 -7.27
N ASP A 162 -26.25 -6.96 -5.98
CA ASP A 162 -26.64 -8.25 -5.39
C ASP A 162 -28.16 -8.38 -5.40
N GLY A 163 -28.68 -9.31 -6.22
CA GLY A 163 -30.11 -9.58 -6.34
C GLY A 163 -30.63 -10.62 -5.33
N GLY A 164 -31.92 -10.95 -5.44
CA GLY A 164 -32.55 -11.98 -4.60
C GLY A 164 -33.18 -11.45 -3.30
N ARG A 165 -33.32 -12.30 -2.27
CA ARG A 165 -33.93 -11.94 -0.99
C ARG A 165 -33.12 -10.93 -0.16
N HIS A 166 -33.72 -9.81 0.21
CA HIS A 166 -33.13 -8.83 1.12
C HIS A 166 -34.06 -8.51 2.28
N GLU A 167 -33.46 -8.08 3.38
CA GLU A 167 -34.17 -7.73 4.59
C GLU A 167 -33.47 -6.61 5.36
N PHE A 168 -34.23 -5.64 5.85
CA PHE A 168 -33.71 -4.54 6.68
C PHE A 168 -34.78 -3.98 7.63
N TRP A 169 -34.31 -3.29 8.66
CA TRP A 169 -35.13 -2.57 9.63
C TRP A 169 -34.70 -1.11 9.74
N VAL A 170 -35.68 -0.23 9.99
CA VAL A 170 -35.45 1.20 10.25
C VAL A 170 -36.31 1.61 11.45
N ASP A 171 -35.76 2.45 12.31
CA ASP A 171 -36.47 2.98 13.48
C ASP A 171 -36.03 4.42 13.81
N GLN A 172 -36.89 5.16 14.53
CA GLN A 172 -36.67 6.50 15.05
C GLN A 172 -36.14 7.50 14.01
N LEU A 173 -36.70 7.48 12.80
CA LEU A 173 -36.27 8.36 11.72
C LEU A 173 -36.76 9.79 12.01
N GLY A 174 -35.84 10.76 12.07
CA GLY A 174 -36.17 12.15 12.35
C GLY A 174 -35.03 13.13 12.07
N PHE A 175 -35.29 14.42 12.25
CA PHE A 175 -34.30 15.47 12.04
C PHE A 175 -33.70 15.98 13.36
N ALA A 176 -32.45 16.42 13.30
CA ALA A 176 -31.72 16.98 14.44
C ALA A 176 -30.94 18.23 14.04
N ALA A 177 -30.68 19.09 15.04
CA ALA A 177 -29.65 20.11 14.96
C ALA A 177 -28.33 19.53 15.50
N SER A 178 -27.25 19.67 14.74
CA SER A 178 -25.91 19.25 15.10
C SER A 178 -24.95 20.43 14.98
N PRO A 179 -24.24 20.81 16.06
CA PRO A 179 -23.26 21.90 16.00
C PRO A 179 -22.04 21.56 15.14
N LEU A 180 -21.88 20.28 14.76
CA LEU A 180 -20.77 19.80 13.92
C LEU A 180 -21.17 19.54 12.47
N ALA A 181 -22.47 19.52 12.15
CA ALA A 181 -22.93 19.18 10.80
C ALA A 181 -22.48 20.22 9.77
N ASP A 182 -22.50 21.51 10.12
CA ASP A 182 -22.05 22.56 9.21
C ASP A 182 -20.52 22.51 9.01
N ALA A 183 -19.76 22.19 10.07
CA ALA A 183 -18.31 22.00 10.00
C ALA A 183 -17.91 20.77 9.18
N ALA A 184 -18.70 19.69 9.26
CA ALA A 184 -18.52 18.47 8.47
C ALA A 184 -19.06 18.60 7.03
N ALA A 185 -20.00 19.52 6.78
CA ALA A 185 -20.52 19.84 5.45
C ALA A 185 -19.57 20.72 4.63
N VAL A 186 -18.58 21.35 5.28
CA VAL A 186 -17.44 21.95 4.59
C VAL A 186 -16.75 20.85 3.80
N ARG A 187 -16.49 21.12 2.51
CA ARG A 187 -15.92 20.17 1.52
C ARG A 187 -14.88 19.25 2.15
N PRO A 188 -14.78 17.97 1.73
CA PRO A 188 -13.59 17.17 2.06
C PRO A 188 -12.37 18.04 1.75
N VAL A 189 -11.57 18.31 2.77
CA VAL A 189 -10.37 19.11 2.60
C VAL A 189 -9.54 18.35 1.57
N GLU A 190 -9.38 18.92 0.37
CA GLU A 190 -8.43 18.41 -0.61
C GLU A 190 -7.04 18.73 -0.06
N LEU A 191 -6.59 17.90 0.89
CA LEU A 191 -5.21 17.89 1.32
C LEU A 191 -4.38 17.28 0.19
N PRO A 192 -3.22 17.85 -0.16
CA PRO A 192 -2.26 17.12 -0.97
C PRO A 192 -1.91 15.81 -0.27
N PRO A 193 -1.57 14.74 -1.01
CA PRO A 193 -1.07 13.53 -0.38
C PRO A 193 0.08 13.86 0.57
N THR A 194 -0.12 13.54 1.83
CA THR A 194 0.74 13.89 2.96
C THR A 194 1.04 12.61 3.72
N GLU A 195 2.32 12.22 3.74
CA GLU A 195 2.76 11.01 4.42
C GLU A 195 2.27 10.95 5.87
N LEU A 196 1.94 9.75 6.33
CA LEU A 196 1.31 9.46 7.64
C LEU A 196 -0.08 10.05 7.89
N LEU A 197 -0.68 10.82 6.98
CA LEU A 197 -1.95 11.51 7.23
C LEU A 197 -3.02 11.27 6.16
N TRP A 198 -2.69 11.50 4.89
CA TRP A 198 -3.70 11.59 3.83
C TRP A 198 -3.15 11.18 2.46
N PRO A 199 -3.90 10.50 1.59
CA PRO A 199 -5.27 9.98 1.81
C PRO A 199 -5.35 8.82 2.78
N SER A 200 -6.57 8.38 3.10
CA SER A 200 -6.83 7.34 4.10
C SER A 200 -6.07 6.03 3.85
N TYR A 201 -5.73 5.69 2.59
CA TYR A 201 -4.93 4.52 2.24
C TYR A 201 -3.47 4.57 2.76
N LYS A 202 -3.01 5.71 3.28
CA LYS A 202 -1.70 5.82 3.94
C LYS A 202 -1.71 5.28 5.38
N CYS A 203 -2.90 4.99 5.91
CA CYS A 203 -3.12 4.48 7.24
C CYS A 203 -3.95 3.19 7.18
N TYR A 204 -3.79 2.35 8.20
CA TYR A 204 -4.56 1.13 8.37
C TYR A 204 -5.04 1.02 9.80
N ARG A 205 -6.22 0.41 9.98
CA ARG A 205 -6.70 0.04 11.31
C ARG A 205 -5.88 -1.16 11.79
N THR A 206 -5.30 -1.03 12.98
CA THR A 206 -4.55 -2.11 13.61
C THR A 206 -5.48 -3.17 14.20
N SER A 207 -5.02 -4.42 14.25
CA SER A 207 -5.64 -5.53 14.98
C SER A 207 -4.65 -6.08 16.01
N ASP A 208 -5.16 -6.81 17.01
CA ASP A 208 -4.35 -7.53 18.01
C ASP A 208 -3.29 -6.67 18.70
N VAL A 209 -3.67 -5.45 19.08
CA VAL A 209 -2.84 -4.55 19.90
C VAL A 209 -2.99 -4.96 21.36
N GLY A 210 -1.88 -5.43 21.94
CA GLY A 210 -1.78 -5.77 23.37
C GLY A 210 -1.32 -4.58 24.19
N ARG A 211 -0.27 -3.88 23.74
CA ARG A 211 0.29 -2.68 24.39
C ARG A 211 0.86 -1.70 23.37
N ILE A 212 1.03 -0.44 23.78
CA ILE A 212 1.78 0.57 23.04
C ILE A 212 2.98 0.98 23.89
N ARG A 213 4.19 0.86 23.35
CA ARG A 213 5.44 1.14 24.06
C ARG A 213 6.33 2.14 23.30
N PRO A 214 7.23 2.87 23.97
CA PRO A 214 8.23 3.69 23.29
C PRO A 214 9.09 2.84 22.34
N HIS A 215 9.37 3.36 21.14
CA HIS A 215 10.27 2.68 20.22
C HIS A 215 11.71 2.73 20.73
N TRP A 216 12.44 1.63 20.66
CA TRP A 216 13.78 1.48 21.25
C TRP A 216 14.83 2.47 20.70
N MET A 217 14.66 2.92 19.44
CA MET A 217 15.58 3.86 18.79
C MET A 217 15.31 5.33 19.19
N GLN A 218 14.12 5.66 19.67
CA GLN A 218 13.73 7.06 19.83
C GLN A 218 14.24 7.64 21.16
N THR A 219 14.79 8.85 21.11
CA THR A 219 15.25 9.61 22.28
C THR A 219 14.70 11.06 22.27
N LEU A 220 13.66 11.31 21.48
CA LEU A 220 12.99 12.60 21.35
C LEU A 220 12.28 12.99 22.65
N ILE A 221 11.62 12.01 23.28
CA ILE A 221 10.84 12.19 24.52
C ILE A 221 11.11 11.07 25.50
N ASP A 222 10.98 11.36 26.79
CA ASP A 222 10.81 10.34 27.82
C ASP A 222 9.32 9.98 27.90
N ALA A 223 8.99 8.75 27.50
CA ALA A 223 7.64 8.24 27.38
C ALA A 223 7.48 6.91 28.11
N ALA A 224 6.33 6.71 28.73
CA ALA A 224 5.92 5.44 29.32
C ALA A 224 5.08 4.63 28.33
N ASP A 225 4.80 3.38 28.68
CA ASP A 225 3.80 2.57 27.99
C ASP A 225 2.43 3.27 28.05
N MET A 226 1.71 3.24 26.92
CA MET A 226 0.37 3.80 26.79
C MET A 226 -0.69 2.70 26.96
N PRO A 227 -1.89 3.04 27.47
CA PRO A 227 -2.96 2.06 27.65
C PRO A 227 -3.38 1.45 26.31
N ARG A 228 -3.98 0.26 26.39
CA ARG A 228 -4.54 -0.43 25.23
C ARG A 228 -5.73 0.36 24.68
N PRO A 229 -5.73 0.78 23.40
CA PRO A 229 -6.86 1.45 22.78
C PRO A 229 -7.93 0.45 22.36
N ALA A 230 -9.21 0.86 22.38
CA ALA A 230 -10.31 0.12 21.75
C ALA A 230 -10.19 0.10 20.21
N ALA A 231 -9.63 1.16 19.63
CA ALA A 231 -9.32 1.23 18.21
C ALA A 231 -8.14 2.18 17.93
N LEU A 232 -7.28 1.78 17.00
CA LEU A 232 -6.05 2.49 16.66
C LEU A 232 -5.79 2.38 15.16
N TRP A 233 -5.49 3.52 14.54
CA TRP A 233 -5.05 3.64 13.16
C TRP A 233 -3.58 4.03 13.13
N CYS A 234 -2.79 3.22 12.46
CA CYS A 234 -1.37 3.47 12.29
C CYS A 234 -1.09 3.82 10.83
N PRO A 235 -0.19 4.78 10.56
CA PRO A 235 0.31 4.98 9.22
C PRO A 235 1.19 3.80 8.78
N HIS A 236 1.31 3.60 7.47
CA HIS A 236 2.35 2.72 6.92
C HIS A 236 3.72 3.26 7.32
N GLN A 237 4.62 2.35 7.72
CA GLN A 237 5.95 2.76 8.15
C GLN A 237 6.74 3.37 6.99
N ARG A 238 7.67 4.26 7.31
CA ARG A 238 8.64 4.85 6.39
C ARG A 238 10.04 4.72 6.99
N PRO A 239 11.10 4.87 6.19
CA PRO A 239 12.47 4.73 6.70
C PRO A 239 12.79 5.67 7.86
N HIS A 240 13.56 5.15 8.83
CA HIS A 240 13.88 5.81 10.09
C HIS A 240 15.01 6.84 10.01
N GLY A 241 15.59 7.04 8.82
CA GLY A 241 16.73 7.93 8.61
C GLY A 241 18.09 7.28 8.90
N THR A 242 18.17 5.98 9.15
CA THR A 242 19.45 5.30 9.30
C THR A 242 20.25 5.34 8.00
N GLY A 243 21.58 5.34 8.16
CA GLY A 243 22.55 5.45 7.09
C GLY A 243 22.82 6.89 6.66
N PHE A 244 23.91 7.10 5.93
CA PHE A 244 24.34 8.41 5.43
C PHE A 244 24.32 8.44 3.89
N ASN A 245 24.16 9.64 3.30
CA ASN A 245 24.05 9.84 1.85
C ASN A 245 22.92 9.03 1.20
N LYS A 246 21.81 8.86 1.93
CA LYS A 246 20.65 8.10 1.46
C LYS A 246 19.73 8.93 0.58
N SER A 247 19.88 10.26 0.62
CA SER A 247 19.12 11.21 -0.20
C SER A 247 17.61 11.05 -0.05
N ARG A 248 17.16 10.77 1.18
CA ARG A 248 15.74 10.64 1.49
C ARG A 248 15.08 12.01 1.55
N PRO A 249 13.89 12.18 0.95
CA PRO A 249 13.12 13.41 1.10
C PRO A 249 12.52 13.54 2.49
N TRP A 250 12.49 12.45 3.26
CA TRP A 250 11.87 12.37 4.58
C TRP A 250 12.53 11.33 5.50
N ARG A 251 12.27 11.51 6.79
CA ARG A 251 12.55 10.57 7.88
C ARG A 251 11.30 10.41 8.73
N MET A 252 10.92 9.17 9.01
CA MET A 252 9.90 8.90 10.01
C MET A 252 10.55 8.48 11.32
N VAL A 253 10.17 9.12 12.42
CA VAL A 253 10.50 8.67 13.77
C VAL A 253 9.27 7.97 14.34
N THR A 254 9.38 6.66 14.56
CA THR A 254 8.42 5.93 15.38
C THR A 254 8.67 6.33 16.83
N VAL A 255 7.77 7.10 17.44
CA VAL A 255 7.90 7.54 18.83
C VAL A 255 7.38 6.46 19.78
N ALA A 256 6.21 5.90 19.45
CA ALA A 256 5.67 4.73 20.12
C ALA A 256 5.15 3.73 19.08
N GLU A 257 5.36 2.45 19.36
CA GLU A 257 4.88 1.34 18.54
C GLU A 257 3.76 0.57 19.27
N ALA A 258 2.71 0.23 18.53
CA ALA A 258 1.75 -0.77 18.95
C ALA A 258 2.36 -2.16 18.73
N VAL A 259 2.19 -3.05 19.70
CA VAL A 259 2.65 -4.44 19.61
C VAL A 259 1.58 -5.41 20.12
N SER A 260 1.63 -6.66 19.65
CA SER A 260 0.83 -7.76 20.19
C SER A 260 1.26 -8.14 21.61
N ASP A 261 0.50 -8.99 22.28
CA ASP A 261 0.90 -9.57 23.57
C ASP A 261 2.22 -10.36 23.46
N ALA A 262 2.48 -10.98 22.30
CA ALA A 262 3.74 -11.65 21.97
C ALA A 262 4.88 -10.69 21.60
N GLY A 263 4.61 -9.38 21.49
CA GLY A 263 5.59 -8.36 21.14
C GLY A 263 5.73 -8.08 19.64
N ASP A 264 4.85 -8.63 18.79
CA ASP A 264 4.88 -8.39 17.35
C ASP A 264 4.42 -6.98 17.01
N PHE A 265 5.17 -6.27 16.18
CA PHE A 265 4.81 -4.94 15.70
C PHE A 265 3.43 -4.87 15.03
N ARG A 266 2.53 -4.05 15.53
CA ARG A 266 1.20 -3.79 14.93
C ARG A 266 1.13 -2.47 14.20
N GLY A 267 2.05 -1.55 14.47
CA GLY A 267 2.17 -0.30 13.73
C GLY A 267 2.82 0.81 14.55
N PRO A 268 3.23 1.90 13.89
CA PRO A 268 3.68 3.11 14.56
C PRO A 268 2.48 3.87 15.16
N ALA A 269 2.25 3.73 16.47
CA ALA A 269 1.08 4.28 17.16
C ALA A 269 1.16 5.81 17.30
N LEU A 270 2.35 6.32 17.64
CA LEU A 270 2.68 7.74 17.63
C LEU A 270 3.93 7.91 16.78
N ALA A 271 3.86 8.76 15.76
CA ALA A 271 4.98 8.97 14.84
C ALA A 271 5.17 10.45 14.51
N LEU A 272 6.41 10.82 14.20
CA LEU A 272 6.81 12.13 13.69
C LEU A 272 7.39 11.95 12.28
N MET A 273 6.86 12.69 11.31
CA MET A 273 7.47 12.84 10.00
C MET A 273 8.34 14.10 9.99
N LEU A 274 9.58 13.97 9.52
CA LEU A 274 10.46 15.09 9.20
C LEU A 274 10.70 15.06 7.69
N GLN A 275 10.41 16.17 7.02
CA GLN A 275 10.54 16.28 5.57
C GLN A 275 11.49 17.40 5.20
N GLN A 276 12.37 17.13 4.24
CA GLN A 276 13.21 18.12 3.59
C GLN A 276 13.36 17.80 2.11
N GLU A 277 12.54 18.44 1.29
CA GLU A 277 12.73 18.41 -0.16
C GLU A 277 13.87 19.36 -0.58
N PRO A 278 14.55 19.08 -1.70
CA PRO A 278 15.53 19.99 -2.27
C PRO A 278 14.99 21.42 -2.37
N ASN A 279 15.77 22.40 -1.91
CA ASN A 279 15.43 23.82 -1.90
C ASN A 279 14.19 24.23 -1.09
N LYS A 280 13.58 23.33 -0.31
CA LYS A 280 12.51 23.65 0.64
C LYS A 280 13.03 23.64 2.06
N THR A 281 12.41 24.44 2.92
CA THR A 281 12.69 24.44 4.36
C THR A 281 12.25 23.13 4.98
N ALA A 282 13.08 22.57 5.86
CA ALA A 282 12.70 21.40 6.63
C ALA A 282 11.45 21.69 7.48
N HIS A 283 10.56 20.73 7.57
CA HIS A 283 9.33 20.81 8.37
C HIS A 283 8.95 19.42 8.88
N GLY A 284 7.98 19.35 9.77
CA GLY A 284 7.51 18.07 10.27
C GLY A 284 6.13 18.14 10.92
N TRP A 285 5.50 16.98 11.03
CA TRP A 285 4.19 16.80 11.64
C TRP A 285 4.13 15.44 12.34
N ALA A 286 3.32 15.36 13.40
CA ALA A 286 3.12 14.13 14.14
C ALA A 286 1.72 13.56 13.91
N THR A 287 1.60 12.23 14.03
CA THR A 287 0.35 11.49 13.85
C THR A 287 0.09 10.59 15.05
N LEU A 288 -1.13 10.67 15.60
CA LEU A 288 -1.74 9.74 16.54
C LEU A 288 -3.20 9.52 16.08
N GLY A 289 -3.59 8.27 15.81
CA GLY A 289 -4.91 7.97 15.24
C GLY A 289 -5.74 7.04 16.11
N SER A 290 -6.77 7.55 16.78
CA SER A 290 -7.75 6.76 17.54
C SER A 290 -9.08 7.49 17.66
N ASP A 291 -10.19 6.76 17.64
CA ASP A 291 -11.52 7.26 17.96
C ASP A 291 -11.96 6.89 19.39
N ASP A 292 -11.07 6.28 20.18
CA ASP A 292 -11.29 5.93 21.59
C ASP A 292 -11.02 7.14 22.50
N PRO A 293 -12.06 7.76 23.08
CA PRO A 293 -11.91 8.94 23.94
C PRO A 293 -11.09 8.64 25.20
N ALA A 294 -11.20 7.43 25.75
CA ALA A 294 -10.49 7.03 26.96
C ALA A 294 -8.98 6.90 26.69
N PHE A 295 -8.62 6.39 25.52
CA PHE A 295 -7.23 6.34 25.08
C PHE A 295 -6.63 7.73 24.86
N VAL A 296 -7.27 8.59 24.04
CA VAL A 296 -6.69 9.89 23.67
C VAL A 296 -6.60 10.88 24.84
N THR A 297 -7.40 10.69 25.89
CA THR A 297 -7.37 11.50 27.11
C THR A 297 -6.54 10.89 28.24
N ALA A 298 -6.01 9.67 28.06
CA ALA A 298 -5.22 9.01 29.09
C ALA A 298 -3.94 9.80 29.40
N PRO A 299 -3.56 10.00 30.67
CA PRO A 299 -2.40 10.81 31.04
C PRO A 299 -1.08 10.43 30.34
N PRO A 300 -0.73 9.14 30.16
CA PRO A 300 0.48 8.76 29.42
C PRO A 300 0.47 9.21 27.95
N VAL A 301 -0.70 9.14 27.30
CA VAL A 301 -0.87 9.54 25.89
C VAL A 301 -0.76 11.06 25.76
N VAL A 302 -1.49 11.81 26.60
CA VAL A 302 -1.44 13.27 26.62
C VAL A 302 -0.02 13.77 26.91
N ASN A 303 0.68 13.19 27.90
CA ASN A 303 2.05 13.56 28.21
C ASN A 303 3.00 13.29 27.04
N ALA A 304 2.85 12.17 26.32
CA ALA A 304 3.67 11.88 25.15
C ALA A 304 3.43 12.89 24.00
N VAL A 305 2.17 13.26 23.75
CA VAL A 305 1.82 14.27 22.73
C VAL A 305 2.39 15.64 23.10
N VAL A 306 2.24 16.07 24.35
CA VAL A 306 2.78 17.36 24.83
C VAL A 306 4.30 17.38 24.72
N ARG A 307 5.00 16.34 25.20
CA ARG A 307 6.46 16.25 25.10
C ARG A 307 6.95 16.22 23.66
N LEU A 308 6.21 15.55 22.77
CA LEU A 308 6.56 15.52 21.35
C LEU A 308 6.36 16.91 20.72
N ALA A 309 5.29 17.62 21.09
CA ALA A 309 5.06 19.00 20.66
C ALA A 309 6.19 19.92 21.17
N ASP A 310 6.60 19.81 22.43
CA ASP A 310 7.75 20.55 22.99
C ASP A 310 9.03 20.24 22.23
N ARG A 311 9.24 18.98 21.84
CA ARG A 311 10.41 18.56 21.07
C ARG A 311 10.38 19.07 19.63
N MET A 312 9.22 19.08 18.98
CA MET A 312 8.99 19.70 17.67
C MET A 312 9.24 21.20 17.75
N LEU A 313 8.75 21.83 18.83
CA LEU A 313 9.05 23.21 19.14
C LEU A 313 10.54 23.38 19.30
N ALA A 314 11.32 22.53 19.99
CA ALA A 314 12.80 22.61 20.11
C ALA A 314 13.53 22.69 18.75
N GLY A 315 13.03 21.97 17.73
CA GLY A 315 13.30 22.28 16.32
C GLY A 315 14.47 21.58 15.65
N THR A 316 15.52 21.19 16.36
CA THR A 316 16.71 20.59 15.74
C THR A 316 16.60 19.06 15.70
N PHE A 317 16.81 18.43 14.56
CA PHE A 317 16.64 16.99 14.37
C PHE A 317 17.70 16.39 13.44
N LEU A 318 17.97 15.09 13.60
CA LEU A 318 18.65 14.32 12.57
C LEU A 318 17.64 14.04 11.44
N LEU A 319 18.05 14.21 10.18
CA LEU A 319 17.30 13.73 9.01
C LEU A 319 17.85 12.40 8.53
N GLU A 320 19.16 12.24 8.57
CA GLU A 320 19.83 10.96 8.37
C GLU A 320 21.13 10.88 9.17
N GLY A 321 21.63 9.67 9.38
CA GLY A 321 22.84 9.44 10.14
C GLY A 321 23.25 7.97 10.15
N GLY A 322 24.53 7.70 9.93
CA GLY A 322 25.08 6.35 9.91
C GLY A 322 26.27 6.21 8.97
N SER A 323 26.44 4.99 8.44
CA SER A 323 27.36 4.71 7.34
C SER A 323 26.70 4.85 5.97
N GLU A 324 27.53 5.13 4.95
CA GLU A 324 27.06 5.19 3.56
C GLU A 324 26.48 3.85 3.08
N TYR A 325 27.12 2.74 3.46
CA TYR A 325 26.65 1.38 3.17
C TYR A 325 26.38 0.60 4.46
N TYR A 326 25.34 -0.24 4.45
CA TYR A 326 25.05 -1.16 5.56
C TYR A 326 25.93 -2.40 5.55
N THR A 327 26.59 -2.68 4.42
CA THR A 327 27.59 -3.73 4.30
C THR A 327 28.82 -3.18 3.60
N VAL A 328 29.98 -3.41 4.19
CA VAL A 328 31.29 -2.98 3.69
C VAL A 328 32.19 -4.17 3.38
N PHE A 329 33.16 -3.99 2.49
CA PHE A 329 34.19 -4.99 2.21
C PHE A 329 35.38 -4.87 3.17
N PRO A 330 36.06 -5.99 3.49
CA PRO A 330 37.26 -5.96 4.32
C PRO A 330 38.32 -4.97 3.80
N GLY A 331 38.85 -4.15 4.70
CA GLY A 331 39.90 -3.16 4.41
C GLY A 331 39.44 -1.90 3.68
N GLU A 332 38.16 -1.77 3.31
CA GLU A 332 37.67 -0.52 2.70
C GLU A 332 37.38 0.56 3.77
N PRO A 333 37.66 1.84 3.50
CA PRO A 333 37.25 2.91 4.39
C PRO A 333 35.72 3.02 4.49
N VAL A 334 35.23 3.23 5.71
CA VAL A 334 33.81 3.44 6.00
C VAL A 334 33.54 4.95 6.08
N ARG A 335 32.76 5.45 5.14
CA ARG A 335 32.22 6.81 5.17
C ARG A 335 31.07 6.90 6.16
N LEU A 336 31.18 7.82 7.11
CA LEU A 336 30.20 8.03 8.19
C LEU A 336 29.73 9.49 8.17
N GLY A 337 28.48 9.74 8.50
CA GLY A 337 27.99 11.11 8.54
C GLY A 337 26.60 11.26 9.12
N ALA A 338 26.13 12.50 9.12
CA ALA A 338 24.80 12.89 9.55
C ALA A 338 24.31 14.13 8.79
N ARG A 339 22.99 14.26 8.67
CA ARG A 339 22.34 15.49 8.23
C ARG A 339 21.46 16.03 9.33
N VAL A 340 21.68 17.28 9.72
CA VAL A 340 20.95 17.95 10.78
C VAL A 340 20.10 19.07 10.19
N ALA A 341 18.82 19.13 10.56
CA ALA A 341 17.93 20.20 10.15
C ALA A 341 17.28 20.88 11.34
N ASN A 342 16.92 22.15 11.16
CA ASN A 342 16.12 22.91 12.10
C ASN A 342 14.75 23.22 11.47
N ILE A 343 13.68 22.65 12.02
CA ILE A 343 12.30 22.83 11.54
C ILE A 343 11.61 24.08 12.12
N ARG A 344 12.26 24.83 13.03
CA ARG A 344 11.74 26.12 13.51
C ARG A 344 11.78 27.17 12.41
N ARG A 345 10.97 28.21 12.60
CA ARG A 345 11.17 29.54 12.00
C ARG A 345 11.89 30.40 13.04
N GLY A 346 13.05 30.98 12.73
CA GLY A 346 13.77 31.85 13.69
C GLY A 346 15.29 31.75 13.66
N THR A 347 15.92 31.70 14.83
CA THR A 347 17.38 31.70 15.00
C THR A 347 17.99 30.32 14.87
N ALA A 348 19.31 30.27 14.72
CA ALA A 348 20.07 29.02 14.77
C ALA A 348 20.01 28.40 16.17
N ASN A 349 20.10 27.08 16.22
CA ASN A 349 20.29 26.32 17.45
C ASN A 349 21.64 25.61 17.39
N ASP A 350 22.44 25.78 18.44
CA ASP A 350 23.70 25.09 18.58
C ASP A 350 23.48 23.72 19.23
N ALA A 351 24.10 22.70 18.65
CA ALA A 351 24.05 21.32 19.11
C ALA A 351 25.40 20.63 18.83
N GLU A 352 25.57 19.42 19.36
CA GLU A 352 26.66 18.53 18.98
C GLU A 352 26.10 17.30 18.27
N VAL A 353 26.74 16.86 17.19
CA VAL A 353 26.52 15.53 16.62
C VAL A 353 27.67 14.63 17.01
N ARG A 354 27.35 13.48 17.58
CA ARG A 354 28.32 12.45 17.96
C ARG A 354 28.06 11.17 17.19
N ILE A 355 29.05 10.73 16.44
CA ILE A 355 29.07 9.47 15.70
C ILE A 355 29.97 8.49 16.45
N ARG A 356 29.46 7.29 16.72
CA ARG A 356 30.20 6.19 17.35
C ARG A 356 30.08 4.93 16.52
N VAL A 357 31.14 4.13 16.50
CA VAL A 357 31.08 2.74 16.03
C VAL A 357 31.40 1.83 17.21
N LEU A 358 30.53 0.85 17.42
CA LEU A 358 30.65 -0.14 18.48
C LEU A 358 30.96 -1.51 17.88
N ALA A 359 31.98 -2.20 18.38
CA ALA A 359 32.27 -3.59 18.09
C ALA A 359 31.95 -4.42 19.35
N SER A 360 31.01 -5.36 19.28
CA SER A 360 30.55 -6.12 20.47
C SER A 360 30.18 -5.20 21.65
N ASN A 361 29.55 -4.06 21.36
CA ASN A 361 29.20 -2.96 22.29
C ASN A 361 30.38 -2.14 22.86
N ALA A 362 31.64 -2.49 22.56
CA ALA A 362 32.79 -1.66 22.89
C ALA A 362 32.99 -0.56 21.83
N GLU A 363 33.22 0.67 22.26
CA GLU A 363 33.47 1.77 21.33
C GLU A 363 34.84 1.63 20.66
N VAL A 364 34.86 1.54 19.33
CA VAL A 364 36.07 1.42 18.51
C VAL A 364 36.33 2.66 17.65
N PHE A 365 35.36 3.57 17.58
CA PHE A 365 35.49 4.84 16.90
C PHE A 365 34.53 5.87 17.50
N ARG A 366 34.98 7.12 17.57
CA ARG A 366 34.18 8.27 17.98
C ARG A 366 34.59 9.52 17.19
N GLN A 367 33.60 10.26 16.73
CA GLN A 367 33.77 11.60 16.19
C GLN A 367 32.64 12.51 16.71
N SER A 368 32.99 13.70 17.18
CA SER A 368 32.03 14.75 17.55
C SER A 368 32.17 15.97 16.62
N PHE A 369 31.06 16.65 16.37
CA PHE A 369 30.98 17.87 15.57
C PHE A 369 30.10 18.89 16.28
N SER A 370 30.56 20.12 16.41
CA SER A 370 29.68 21.24 16.76
C SER A 370 28.88 21.66 15.53
N VAL A 371 27.56 21.83 15.68
CA VAL A 371 26.66 22.25 14.60
C VAL A 371 25.84 23.44 15.06
N SER A 372 25.72 24.45 14.19
CA SER A 372 24.78 25.56 14.35
C SER A 372 23.71 25.44 13.26
N ALA A 373 22.61 24.77 13.60
CA ALA A 373 21.54 24.46 12.64
C ALA A 373 20.62 25.67 12.46
N LYS A 374 20.82 26.39 11.34
CA LYS A 374 20.02 27.58 10.99
C LYS A 374 18.59 27.18 10.61
N ALA A 375 17.61 27.88 11.19
CA ALA A 375 16.22 27.78 10.77
C ALA A 375 16.05 28.20 9.30
N SER A 376 15.08 27.60 8.61
CA SER A 376 14.77 27.89 7.21
C SER A 376 15.94 27.74 6.22
N ALA A 377 17.02 27.05 6.60
CA ALA A 377 18.17 26.77 5.75
C ALA A 377 18.20 25.30 5.30
N ALA A 378 19.07 25.00 4.33
CA ALA A 378 19.38 23.63 3.98
C ALA A 378 19.99 22.88 5.19
N PRO A 379 19.80 21.56 5.30
CA PRO A 379 20.40 20.78 6.38
C PRO A 379 21.93 20.90 6.40
N THR A 380 22.50 20.96 7.60
CA THR A 380 23.95 20.86 7.78
C THR A 380 24.39 19.41 7.60
N VAL A 381 25.33 19.19 6.69
CA VAL A 381 25.93 17.89 6.41
C VAL A 381 27.25 17.78 7.15
N LEU A 382 27.42 16.68 7.90
CA LEU A 382 28.62 16.38 8.66
C LEU A 382 29.14 15.01 8.22
N GLU A 383 30.45 14.91 8.04
CA GLU A 383 31.06 13.72 7.48
C GLU A 383 32.43 13.46 8.11
N THR A 384 32.74 12.18 8.29
CA THR A 384 34.06 11.68 8.62
C THR A 384 34.30 10.34 7.92
N GLN A 385 35.54 9.87 7.98
CA GLN A 385 35.93 8.57 7.47
C GLN A 385 36.57 7.77 8.60
N TRP A 386 36.13 6.52 8.74
CA TRP A 386 36.75 5.54 9.61
C TRP A 386 37.42 4.49 8.73
N SER A 387 38.74 4.29 8.88
CA SER A 387 39.50 3.30 8.10
C SER A 387 39.99 2.16 9.01
N PRO A 388 39.08 1.29 9.45
CA PRO A 388 39.42 0.20 10.34
C PRO A 388 40.23 -0.90 9.66
N ASN A 389 41.11 -1.54 10.42
CA ASN A 389 41.64 -2.86 10.06
C ASN A 389 40.62 -3.91 10.53
N LEU A 390 39.55 -4.13 9.76
CA LEU A 390 38.44 -5.01 10.12
C LEU A 390 38.82 -6.48 9.86
N PRO A 391 39.01 -7.32 10.89
CA PRO A 391 38.89 -8.76 10.70
C PRO A 391 37.44 -9.11 10.32
N ALA A 392 37.24 -10.26 9.68
CA ALA A 392 35.90 -10.84 9.55
C ALA A 392 35.39 -11.18 10.96
N THR A 393 34.44 -10.38 11.48
CA THR A 393 33.79 -10.40 12.81
C THR A 393 34.55 -9.70 13.96
N PRO A 394 33.84 -8.93 14.84
CA PRO A 394 32.40 -8.98 15.17
C PRO A 394 31.49 -8.01 14.39
N SER A 395 30.17 -8.17 14.53
CA SER A 395 29.17 -7.23 13.99
C SER A 395 29.35 -5.83 14.62
N TYR A 396 29.33 -4.80 13.76
CA TYR A 396 29.49 -3.42 14.19
C TYR A 396 28.13 -2.75 14.31
N LYS A 397 28.01 -1.76 15.21
CA LYS A 397 26.86 -0.87 15.29
C LYS A 397 27.32 0.56 15.10
N VAL A 398 26.67 1.30 14.21
CA VAL A 398 26.87 2.73 14.05
C VAL A 398 25.78 3.45 14.85
N VAL A 399 26.19 4.36 15.72
CA VAL A 399 25.29 5.17 16.56
C VAL A 399 25.55 6.64 16.26
N VAL A 400 24.51 7.36 15.84
CA VAL A 400 24.56 8.81 15.64
C VAL A 400 23.62 9.46 16.62
N GLU A 401 24.14 10.40 17.40
CA GLU A 401 23.40 11.12 18.44
C GLU A 401 23.46 12.61 18.17
N LEU A 402 22.33 13.28 18.33
CA LEU A 402 22.25 14.74 18.44
C LEU A 402 22.17 15.10 19.92
N LEU A 403 23.01 16.03 20.36
CA LEU A 403 23.09 16.47 21.74
C LEU A 403 22.81 17.96 21.88
N GLU A 404 22.04 18.29 22.92
CA GLU A 404 21.92 19.64 23.45
C GLU A 404 22.60 19.67 24.84
N GLY A 405 23.77 20.30 24.92
CA GLY A 405 24.65 20.14 26.08
C GLY A 405 25.09 18.69 26.24
N GLN A 406 24.76 18.06 27.36
CA GLN A 406 25.07 16.63 27.64
C GLN A 406 23.91 15.68 27.34
N ARG A 407 22.73 16.20 26.99
CA ARG A 407 21.52 15.41 26.80
C ARG A 407 21.42 14.95 25.35
N VAL A 408 21.23 13.65 25.12
CA VAL A 408 20.88 13.12 23.80
C VAL A 408 19.42 13.43 23.51
N VAL A 409 19.15 14.14 22.41
CA VAL A 409 17.82 14.64 22.04
C VAL A 409 17.29 14.03 20.74
N ASP A 410 18.12 13.27 20.03
CA ASP A 410 17.77 12.46 18.86
C ASP A 410 18.85 11.40 18.66
N ARG A 411 18.47 10.25 18.11
CA ARG A 411 19.37 9.11 17.89
C ARG A 411 18.98 8.35 16.63
N LEU A 412 20.00 7.86 15.94
CA LEU A 412 19.92 6.86 14.89
C LEU A 412 20.90 5.75 15.21
N GLN A 413 20.49 4.50 14.99
CA GLN A 413 21.35 3.34 15.18
C GLN A 413 21.04 2.27 14.14
N HIS A 414 22.08 1.68 13.56
CA HIS A 414 21.94 0.53 12.68
C HIS A 414 23.17 -0.39 12.75
N ASP A 415 23.00 -1.62 12.31
CA ASP A 415 24.11 -2.56 12.15
C ASP A 415 24.96 -2.21 10.93
N LEU A 416 26.25 -2.49 11.01
CA LEU A 416 27.20 -2.41 9.91
C LEU A 416 27.87 -3.79 9.76
N ASN A 417 27.60 -4.41 8.62
CA ASN A 417 28.10 -5.74 8.28
C ASN A 417 29.40 -5.63 7.49
N THR A 418 30.27 -6.64 7.63
CA THR A 418 31.44 -6.82 6.76
C THR A 418 31.20 -8.04 5.89
N TYR A 419 31.24 -7.86 4.57
CA TYR A 419 31.02 -8.95 3.63
C TYR A 419 32.20 -9.93 3.61
N ALA A 420 31.90 -11.22 3.73
CA ALA A 420 32.84 -12.29 3.47
C ALA A 420 32.09 -13.45 2.80
N PRO A 421 32.65 -14.08 1.74
CA PRO A 421 32.09 -15.31 1.19
C PRO A 421 32.19 -16.44 2.21
N LYS A 422 31.29 -17.42 2.10
CA LYS A 422 31.37 -18.65 2.91
C LYS A 422 32.52 -19.52 2.44
N ASP A 423 33.21 -20.15 3.39
CA ASP A 423 34.25 -21.14 3.08
C ASP A 423 33.67 -22.37 2.35
N ALA A 424 32.43 -22.75 2.68
CA ALA A 424 31.70 -23.88 2.09
C ALA A 424 30.25 -23.46 1.76
N PRO A 425 29.99 -22.86 0.59
CA PRO A 425 28.65 -22.44 0.18
C PRO A 425 27.74 -23.63 -0.15
N GLU A 426 26.46 -23.55 0.23
CA GLU A 426 25.44 -24.58 0.02
C GLU A 426 24.39 -24.14 -1.03
N HIS A 427 24.72 -24.35 -2.30
CA HIS A 427 23.84 -24.01 -3.42
C HIS A 427 22.70 -25.02 -3.60
N VAL A 428 21.53 -24.51 -4.00
CA VAL A 428 20.43 -25.36 -4.46
C VAL A 428 20.74 -25.88 -5.86
N SER A 429 20.56 -27.18 -6.07
CA SER A 429 20.70 -27.83 -7.38
C SER A 429 19.36 -28.34 -7.89
N ALA A 430 19.26 -28.63 -9.19
CA ALA A 430 18.07 -29.23 -9.81
C ALA A 430 18.45 -30.55 -10.50
N ARG A 431 17.71 -31.63 -10.22
CA ARG A 431 17.85 -32.94 -10.89
C ARG A 431 16.51 -33.67 -10.88
N ASP A 432 16.21 -34.39 -11.96
CA ASP A 432 15.01 -35.22 -12.10
C ASP A 432 13.69 -34.48 -11.79
N GLY A 433 13.61 -33.20 -12.11
CA GLY A 433 12.42 -32.36 -11.88
C GLY A 433 12.24 -31.83 -10.45
N ASP A 434 13.17 -32.10 -9.54
CA ASP A 434 13.15 -31.62 -8.15
C ASP A 434 14.34 -30.69 -7.85
N PHE A 435 14.18 -29.80 -6.86
CA PHE A 435 15.29 -29.05 -6.27
C PHE A 435 15.89 -29.81 -5.08
N TYR A 436 17.20 -29.63 -4.87
CA TYR A 436 17.94 -30.25 -3.77
C TYR A 436 18.82 -29.24 -3.04
N LEU A 437 18.80 -29.29 -1.72
CA LEU A 437 19.68 -28.55 -0.82
C LEU A 437 20.31 -29.54 0.16
N ASN A 438 21.64 -29.53 0.29
CA ASN A 438 22.38 -30.47 1.16
C ASN A 438 22.05 -31.95 0.90
N GLY A 439 21.88 -32.30 -0.38
CA GLY A 439 21.55 -33.66 -0.81
C GLY A 439 20.11 -34.09 -0.58
N GLN A 440 19.28 -33.27 0.07
CA GLN A 440 17.87 -33.54 0.36
C GLN A 440 16.95 -32.80 -0.61
N LYS A 441 15.79 -33.38 -0.93
CA LYS A 441 14.77 -32.68 -1.71
C LYS A 441 14.34 -31.42 -0.97
N TRP A 442 14.30 -30.31 -1.68
CA TRP A 442 13.94 -29.00 -1.15
C TRP A 442 12.77 -28.45 -1.95
N TYR A 443 11.66 -28.17 -1.29
CA TYR A 443 10.46 -27.62 -1.93
C TYR A 443 10.37 -26.13 -1.62
N ALA A 444 10.48 -25.30 -2.67
CA ALA A 444 10.36 -23.86 -2.54
C ALA A 444 8.94 -23.48 -2.11
N TYR A 445 8.81 -22.84 -0.94
CA TYR A 445 7.56 -22.28 -0.42
C TYR A 445 7.82 -20.86 0.04
N GLY A 446 7.23 -19.88 -0.63
CA GLY A 446 7.58 -18.49 -0.42
C GLY A 446 6.66 -17.47 -1.05
N VAL A 447 7.12 -16.21 -1.03
CA VAL A 447 6.35 -15.03 -1.42
C VAL A 447 7.22 -14.06 -2.23
N ASN A 448 6.60 -13.24 -3.07
CA ASN A 448 7.28 -12.06 -3.63
C ASN A 448 7.41 -10.99 -2.53
N HIS A 449 8.64 -10.60 -2.18
CA HIS A 449 8.87 -9.58 -1.15
C HIS A 449 9.22 -8.23 -1.77
N MET A 450 8.39 -7.24 -1.44
CA MET A 450 8.64 -5.80 -1.52
C MET A 450 8.22 -5.22 -0.16
N PRO A 451 8.96 -4.25 0.40
CA PRO A 451 8.72 -3.83 1.77
C PRO A 451 7.43 -3.03 1.94
N SER A 452 6.84 -3.11 3.13
CA SER A 452 5.64 -2.32 3.47
C SER A 452 5.89 -0.81 3.44
N SER A 453 7.15 -0.39 3.50
CA SER A 453 7.54 1.03 3.48
C SER A 453 7.20 1.77 2.19
N GLY A 454 7.00 1.05 1.09
CA GLY A 454 6.55 1.63 -0.18
C GLY A 454 5.03 1.66 -0.36
N ILE A 455 4.24 1.06 0.54
CA ILE A 455 2.78 1.01 0.38
C ILE A 455 2.18 2.40 0.52
N GLY A 456 1.32 2.76 -0.43
CA GLY A 456 0.54 4.01 -0.42
C GLY A 456 1.37 5.26 -0.65
N THR A 457 2.55 5.17 -1.25
CA THR A 457 3.34 6.33 -1.70
C THR A 457 3.03 6.70 -3.15
N GLU A 458 3.05 7.99 -3.46
CA GLU A 458 2.86 8.52 -4.82
C GLU A 458 4.16 8.43 -5.64
N ASP A 459 5.29 8.19 -4.98
CA ASP A 459 6.59 8.09 -5.63
C ASP A 459 6.85 6.66 -6.12
N HIS A 460 6.46 6.39 -7.38
CA HIS A 460 6.64 5.08 -8.00
C HIS A 460 8.09 4.59 -7.95
N ARG A 461 9.08 5.48 -8.15
CA ARG A 461 10.50 5.09 -8.09
C ARG A 461 10.92 4.73 -6.66
N PHE A 462 10.38 5.39 -5.64
CA PHE A 462 10.62 5.03 -4.25
C PHE A 462 10.07 3.62 -3.95
N PHE A 463 8.85 3.34 -4.42
CA PHE A 463 8.22 2.04 -4.26
C PHE A 463 8.95 0.92 -5.03
N GLU A 464 9.19 1.13 -6.32
CA GLU A 464 9.78 0.12 -7.20
C GLU A 464 11.27 -0.11 -6.89
N HIS A 465 12.03 0.95 -6.59
CA HIS A 465 13.46 0.85 -6.27
C HIS A 465 13.66 0.68 -4.77
N TYR A 466 12.96 -0.27 -4.14
CA TYR A 466 12.97 -0.46 -2.69
C TYR A 466 14.34 -0.87 -2.11
N LEU A 467 15.24 -1.44 -2.93
CA LEU A 467 16.64 -1.70 -2.54
C LEU A 467 17.59 -0.52 -2.85
N SER A 468 17.10 0.60 -3.38
CA SER A 468 17.93 1.81 -3.53
C SER A 468 18.26 2.44 -2.19
N ARG A 469 19.28 3.29 -2.16
CA ARG A 469 19.68 4.08 -0.98
C ARG A 469 18.52 4.85 -0.34
N ARG A 470 17.55 5.29 -1.15
CA ARG A 470 16.47 6.17 -0.73
C ARG A 470 15.36 5.42 0.01
N ALA A 471 15.08 4.18 -0.39
CA ALA A 471 13.92 3.42 0.09
C ALA A 471 14.29 2.36 1.13
N TYR A 472 15.48 1.75 1.02
CA TYR A 472 15.88 0.63 1.88
C TYR A 472 15.99 1.03 3.36
N ASP A 473 15.37 0.29 4.27
CA ASP A 473 15.50 0.47 5.71
C ASP A 473 15.72 -0.90 6.37
N PRO A 474 16.88 -1.16 6.98
CA PRO A 474 17.21 -2.50 7.43
C PRO A 474 16.27 -3.05 8.52
N GLU A 475 15.72 -2.20 9.38
CA GLU A 475 14.82 -2.63 10.47
C GLU A 475 13.47 -3.11 9.92
N ILE A 476 12.95 -2.41 8.90
CA ILE A 476 11.70 -2.78 8.23
C ILE A 476 11.85 -4.14 7.54
N PHE A 477 12.95 -4.33 6.80
CA PHE A 477 13.22 -5.57 6.09
C PHE A 477 13.45 -6.74 7.05
N ASP A 478 14.24 -6.55 8.10
CA ASP A 478 14.52 -7.60 9.09
C ASP A 478 13.24 -8.15 9.72
N ARG A 479 12.35 -7.25 10.15
CA ARG A 479 11.06 -7.61 10.75
C ARG A 479 10.17 -8.37 9.77
N GLU A 480 10.10 -7.93 8.52
CA GLU A 480 9.26 -8.56 7.51
C GLU A 480 9.77 -9.94 7.12
N LEU A 481 11.08 -10.11 6.96
CA LEU A 481 11.71 -11.41 6.73
C LEU A 481 11.51 -12.37 7.91
N ALA A 482 11.62 -11.87 9.15
CA ALA A 482 11.30 -12.66 10.34
C ALA A 482 9.87 -13.21 10.30
N ARG A 483 8.89 -12.39 9.87
CA ARG A 483 7.49 -12.80 9.73
C ARG A 483 7.28 -13.81 8.61
N ILE A 484 7.94 -13.61 7.47
CA ILE A 484 7.90 -14.55 6.36
C ILE A 484 8.39 -15.93 6.82
N SER A 485 9.54 -15.96 7.50
CA SER A 485 10.08 -17.19 8.08
C SER A 485 9.15 -17.79 9.14
N ALA A 486 8.55 -16.98 10.02
CA ALA A 486 7.59 -17.43 11.03
C ALA A 486 6.29 -18.02 10.42
N MET A 487 5.93 -17.64 9.19
CA MET A 487 4.84 -18.28 8.43
C MET A 487 5.23 -19.64 7.83
N GLY A 488 6.45 -20.11 8.05
CA GLY A 488 6.98 -21.38 7.55
C GLY A 488 7.53 -21.32 6.12
N MET A 489 7.67 -20.12 5.56
CA MET A 489 8.27 -19.93 4.24
C MET A 489 9.79 -20.11 4.29
N ASN A 490 10.37 -20.67 3.24
CA ASN A 490 11.81 -20.96 3.13
C ASN A 490 12.47 -20.20 1.96
N MET A 491 11.72 -19.38 1.23
CA MET A 491 12.26 -18.55 0.17
C MET A 491 11.49 -17.25 0.00
N ILE A 492 12.15 -16.25 -0.59
CA ILE A 492 11.51 -15.04 -1.13
C ILE A 492 11.91 -14.84 -2.59
N SER A 493 10.98 -14.28 -3.36
CA SER A 493 11.27 -13.77 -4.69
C SER A 493 11.38 -12.25 -4.61
N THR A 494 12.42 -11.68 -5.17
CA THR A 494 12.69 -10.24 -5.12
C THR A 494 13.38 -9.79 -6.40
N PHE A 495 13.66 -8.50 -6.54
CA PHE A 495 14.31 -7.98 -7.73
C PHE A 495 15.26 -6.83 -7.43
N ILE A 496 16.23 -6.65 -8.31
CA ILE A 496 17.14 -5.52 -8.31
C ILE A 496 17.29 -4.97 -9.73
N GLY A 497 17.26 -3.64 -9.85
CA GLY A 497 17.46 -2.92 -11.10
C GLY A 497 18.92 -2.49 -11.28
N HIS A 498 19.34 -2.36 -12.54
CA HIS A 498 20.69 -1.89 -12.88
C HIS A 498 20.94 -0.45 -12.38
N ASP A 499 19.95 0.43 -12.35
CA ASP A 499 20.13 1.83 -11.96
C ASP A 499 20.56 2.05 -10.49
N TYR A 500 20.33 1.07 -9.62
CA TYR A 500 20.57 1.21 -8.18
C TYR A 500 21.30 0.01 -7.54
N HIS A 501 21.77 -0.96 -8.34
CA HIS A 501 22.50 -2.11 -7.78
C HIS A 501 23.81 -1.69 -7.06
N ALA A 502 24.42 -0.58 -7.48
CA ALA A 502 25.64 -0.04 -6.89
C ALA A 502 25.43 0.60 -5.50
N ASP A 503 24.18 0.72 -5.02
CA ASP A 503 23.88 1.20 -3.67
C ASP A 503 24.19 0.15 -2.57
N ARG A 504 24.56 -1.09 -2.95
CA ARG A 504 25.03 -2.17 -2.07
C ARG A 504 24.05 -2.67 -0.99
N ASN A 505 22.80 -2.22 -0.98
CA ASN A 505 21.81 -2.72 -0.01
C ASN A 505 21.43 -4.19 -0.23
N LEU A 506 21.71 -4.75 -1.41
CA LEU A 506 21.50 -6.19 -1.67
C LEU A 506 22.32 -7.07 -0.73
N PHE A 507 23.56 -6.68 -0.40
CA PHE A 507 24.39 -7.46 0.53
C PHE A 507 23.77 -7.56 1.91
N ASP A 508 23.30 -6.44 2.47
CA ASP A 508 22.61 -6.42 3.77
C ASP A 508 21.31 -7.21 3.72
N TYR A 509 20.57 -7.10 2.61
CA TYR A 509 19.33 -7.83 2.41
C TYR A 509 19.54 -9.35 2.35
N LEU A 510 20.55 -9.82 1.62
CA LEU A 510 20.91 -11.25 1.54
C LEU A 510 21.37 -11.78 2.91
N ALA A 511 22.17 -11.01 3.65
CA ALA A 511 22.58 -11.40 5.01
C ALA A 511 21.37 -11.55 5.96
N ARG A 512 20.34 -10.70 5.81
CA ARG A 512 19.09 -10.83 6.58
C ARG A 512 18.25 -12.03 6.14
N CYS A 513 18.17 -12.31 4.84
CA CYS A 513 17.50 -13.53 4.34
C CYS A 513 18.17 -14.78 4.92
N GLU A 514 19.50 -14.82 4.93
CA GLU A 514 20.28 -15.90 5.52
C GLU A 514 20.01 -16.09 7.01
N LYS A 515 20.00 -14.99 7.79
CA LYS A 515 19.67 -15.01 9.22
C LYS A 515 18.34 -15.73 9.52
N TYR A 516 17.38 -15.67 8.59
CA TYR A 516 16.06 -16.29 8.72
C TYR A 516 15.88 -17.59 7.91
N GLY A 517 16.95 -18.13 7.32
CA GLY A 517 16.92 -19.37 6.55
C GLY A 517 16.17 -19.26 5.21
N LEU A 518 16.06 -18.06 4.64
CA LEU A 518 15.33 -17.79 3.41
C LEU A 518 16.26 -17.81 2.20
N LYS A 519 16.04 -18.72 1.24
CA LYS A 519 16.69 -18.66 -0.08
C LYS A 519 16.05 -17.58 -0.97
N VAL A 520 16.81 -17.02 -1.89
CA VAL A 520 16.38 -15.89 -2.74
C VAL A 520 16.32 -16.28 -4.21
N ASN A 521 15.13 -16.14 -4.80
CA ASN A 521 14.95 -16.07 -6.24
C ASN A 521 15.10 -14.61 -6.67
N LEU A 522 16.23 -14.26 -7.28
CA LEU A 522 16.61 -12.88 -7.55
C LEU A 522 16.35 -12.53 -9.01
N SER A 523 15.36 -11.67 -9.26
CA SER A 523 15.14 -11.13 -10.59
C SER A 523 16.14 -10.00 -10.90
N LEU A 524 16.84 -10.14 -12.03
CA LEU A 524 17.77 -9.15 -12.54
C LEU A 524 17.08 -8.32 -13.63
N ARG A 525 16.95 -7.00 -13.42
CA ARG A 525 16.14 -6.14 -14.30
C ARG A 525 16.92 -5.10 -15.13
N PRO A 526 17.90 -5.48 -15.96
CA PRO A 526 18.40 -4.61 -17.02
C PRO A 526 17.65 -4.79 -18.35
N GLY A 527 16.90 -5.89 -18.54
CA GLY A 527 16.22 -6.26 -19.79
C GLY A 527 15.64 -7.67 -19.69
N THR A 528 15.23 -8.26 -20.83
CA THR A 528 14.77 -9.67 -20.89
C THR A 528 15.63 -10.47 -21.88
N PRO A 529 15.61 -11.82 -21.89
CA PRO A 529 16.35 -12.58 -22.89
C PRO A 529 15.99 -12.25 -24.36
N MET A 530 14.77 -11.77 -24.61
CA MET A 530 14.37 -11.32 -25.95
C MET A 530 15.04 -10.01 -26.37
N ASP A 531 15.34 -9.13 -25.40
CA ASP A 531 16.00 -7.84 -25.59
C ASP A 531 17.19 -7.76 -24.60
N PHE A 532 18.16 -8.66 -24.78
CA PHE A 532 19.13 -9.02 -23.73
C PHE A 532 20.24 -8.00 -23.54
N GLU A 533 20.15 -7.21 -22.47
CA GLU A 533 21.16 -6.25 -22.04
C GLU A 533 22.30 -6.93 -21.25
N TRP A 534 23.07 -7.80 -21.94
CA TRP A 534 24.07 -8.64 -21.30
C TRP A 534 25.12 -7.87 -20.49
N ASP A 535 25.67 -6.78 -21.03
CA ASP A 535 26.75 -6.04 -20.34
C ASP A 535 26.29 -5.52 -18.97
N LYS A 536 25.06 -4.99 -18.90
CA LYS A 536 24.45 -4.54 -17.66
C LYS A 536 24.17 -5.71 -16.71
N MET A 537 23.67 -6.83 -17.23
CA MET A 537 23.40 -8.01 -16.41
C MET A 537 24.69 -8.61 -15.83
N ARG A 538 25.73 -8.73 -16.65
CA ARG A 538 27.07 -9.17 -16.23
C ARG A 538 27.62 -8.26 -15.15
N GLU A 539 27.50 -6.94 -15.32
CA GLU A 539 27.92 -5.96 -14.32
C GLU A 539 27.20 -6.16 -12.99
N MET A 540 25.89 -6.41 -13.00
CA MET A 540 25.11 -6.69 -11.80
C MET A 540 25.59 -7.95 -11.08
N ILE A 541 25.84 -9.05 -11.81
CA ILE A 541 26.32 -10.32 -11.24
C ILE A 541 27.71 -10.15 -10.64
N VAL A 542 28.65 -9.59 -11.40
CA VAL A 542 30.06 -9.49 -11.00
C VAL A 542 30.25 -8.46 -9.88
N ARG A 543 29.68 -7.26 -9.99
CA ARG A 543 29.90 -6.21 -8.97
C ARG A 543 29.25 -6.52 -7.64
N ASN A 544 28.13 -7.23 -7.64
CA ASN A 544 27.48 -7.67 -6.41
C ASN A 544 27.96 -9.05 -5.94
N ARG A 545 28.98 -9.63 -6.60
CA ARG A 545 29.56 -10.93 -6.25
C ARG A 545 28.50 -12.03 -6.08
N LEU A 546 27.49 -12.04 -6.95
CA LEU A 546 26.31 -12.89 -6.73
C LEU A 546 26.67 -14.38 -6.80
N ALA A 547 27.67 -14.76 -7.60
CA ALA A 547 28.18 -16.13 -7.70
C ALA A 547 28.75 -16.68 -6.39
N GLU A 548 29.18 -15.82 -5.46
CA GLU A 548 29.72 -16.18 -4.14
C GLU A 548 28.62 -16.39 -3.08
N SER A 549 27.36 -16.03 -3.37
CA SER A 549 26.26 -16.05 -2.41
C SER A 549 25.40 -17.30 -2.56
N ASP A 550 25.46 -18.23 -1.61
CA ASP A 550 24.57 -19.40 -1.58
C ASP A 550 23.16 -19.09 -1.07
N THR A 551 22.92 -17.88 -0.56
CA THR A 551 21.58 -17.39 -0.19
C THR A 551 20.71 -17.22 -1.43
N ILE A 552 21.30 -16.89 -2.57
CA ILE A 552 20.61 -16.90 -3.85
C ILE A 552 20.51 -18.36 -4.31
N PHE A 553 19.36 -18.74 -4.88
CA PHE A 553 19.22 -20.07 -5.47
C PHE A 553 18.93 -20.04 -6.96
N ALA A 554 18.37 -18.94 -7.46
CA ALA A 554 18.09 -18.75 -8.88
C ALA A 554 18.12 -17.28 -9.29
N TYR A 555 18.45 -17.04 -10.56
CA TYR A 555 18.21 -15.77 -11.26
C TYR A 555 16.94 -15.85 -12.09
N ASP A 556 16.07 -14.86 -11.95
CA ASP A 556 14.85 -14.70 -12.74
C ASP A 556 15.06 -13.60 -13.80
N LEU A 557 15.23 -14.00 -15.06
CA LEU A 557 15.66 -13.10 -16.13
C LEU A 557 14.52 -12.36 -16.82
N ALA A 558 13.27 -12.79 -16.62
CA ALA A 558 12.12 -12.15 -17.24
C ALA A 558 10.83 -12.39 -16.44
N TRP A 559 10.11 -11.30 -16.20
CA TRP A 559 8.79 -11.33 -15.58
C TRP A 559 7.70 -11.31 -16.65
N GLU A 560 6.96 -12.41 -16.79
CA GLU A 560 5.76 -12.53 -17.63
C GLU A 560 5.93 -11.90 -19.02
N PRO A 561 6.99 -12.28 -19.77
CA PRO A 561 7.32 -11.64 -21.03
C PRO A 561 6.23 -11.91 -22.05
N PHE A 562 5.89 -10.88 -22.83
CA PHE A 562 4.93 -10.98 -23.92
C PHE A 562 5.64 -10.72 -25.25
N ILE A 563 5.39 -11.57 -26.26
CA ILE A 563 6.00 -11.43 -27.59
C ILE A 563 5.44 -10.22 -28.38
N GLY A 564 4.40 -9.56 -27.85
CA GLY A 564 3.80 -8.36 -28.41
C GLY A 564 2.63 -8.64 -29.36
N ARG A 565 1.97 -7.56 -29.79
CA ARG A 565 0.96 -7.53 -30.85
C ARG A 565 1.59 -7.68 -32.23
N GLN A 566 0.78 -7.86 -33.27
CA GLN A 566 1.23 -8.11 -34.65
C GLN A 566 2.32 -7.12 -35.11
N ARG A 567 2.15 -5.83 -34.80
CA ARG A 567 3.11 -4.78 -35.15
C ARG A 567 4.48 -5.02 -34.52
N GLU A 568 4.54 -5.48 -33.27
CA GLU A 568 5.78 -5.76 -32.55
C GLU A 568 6.40 -7.07 -33.06
N ARG A 569 5.57 -8.08 -33.33
CA ARG A 569 5.99 -9.36 -33.92
C ARG A 569 6.53 -9.22 -35.33
N ALA A 570 6.19 -8.16 -36.06
CA ALA A 570 6.67 -7.91 -37.43
C ALA A 570 8.20 -7.81 -37.52
N ARG A 571 8.89 -7.51 -36.41
CA ARG A 571 10.36 -7.60 -36.34
C ARG A 571 10.91 -8.98 -36.72
N TRP A 572 10.08 -10.02 -36.65
CA TRP A 572 10.43 -11.40 -36.97
C TRP A 572 9.97 -11.86 -38.36
N ASP A 573 9.30 -11.01 -39.15
CA ASP A 573 8.68 -11.42 -40.43
C ASP A 573 9.69 -12.05 -41.41
N GLN A 574 10.90 -11.50 -41.49
CA GLN A 574 11.93 -12.08 -42.36
C GLN A 574 12.35 -13.49 -41.93
N ARG A 575 12.51 -13.71 -40.62
CA ARG A 575 12.83 -15.04 -40.06
C ARG A 575 11.65 -16.00 -40.21
N TRP A 576 10.43 -15.51 -40.09
CA TRP A 576 9.22 -16.29 -40.32
C TRP A 576 9.14 -16.78 -41.77
N ILE A 577 9.41 -15.93 -42.75
CA ILE A 577 9.48 -16.33 -44.17
C ILE A 577 10.52 -17.42 -44.38
N GLN A 578 11.73 -17.24 -43.83
CA GLN A 578 12.80 -18.23 -43.92
C GLN A 578 12.39 -19.57 -43.29
N TRP A 579 11.68 -19.54 -42.16
CA TRP A 579 11.17 -20.74 -41.51
C TRP A 579 10.13 -21.45 -42.38
N ILE A 580 9.21 -20.70 -43.01
CA ILE A 580 8.24 -21.26 -43.97
C ILE A 580 8.98 -21.93 -45.13
N GLU A 581 9.93 -21.23 -45.76
CA GLU A 581 10.69 -21.75 -46.90
C GLU A 581 11.51 -22.99 -46.51
N HIS A 582 12.09 -23.01 -45.32
CA HIS A 582 12.80 -24.18 -44.81
C HIS A 582 11.87 -25.40 -44.63
N ARG A 583 10.65 -25.19 -44.10
CA ARG A 583 9.71 -26.27 -43.80
C ARG A 583 8.90 -26.75 -45.01
N TYR A 584 8.52 -25.83 -45.89
CA TYR A 584 7.57 -26.07 -47.00
C TYR A 584 8.19 -25.85 -48.38
N SER A 585 9.47 -25.48 -48.47
CA SER A 585 10.18 -25.07 -49.70
C SER A 585 9.71 -23.73 -50.29
N THR A 586 8.40 -23.42 -50.31
CA THR A 586 7.88 -22.12 -50.73
C THR A 586 6.67 -21.67 -49.90
N VAL A 587 6.34 -20.39 -49.96
CA VAL A 587 5.15 -19.81 -49.30
C VAL A 587 3.86 -20.40 -49.86
N GLU A 588 3.76 -20.59 -51.18
CA GLU A 588 2.58 -21.15 -51.83
C GLU A 588 2.32 -22.59 -51.38
N ALA A 589 3.38 -23.38 -51.17
CA ALA A 589 3.28 -24.73 -50.65
C ALA A 589 2.75 -24.73 -49.20
N ALA A 590 3.21 -23.79 -48.37
CA ALA A 590 2.72 -23.62 -47.00
C ALA A 590 1.24 -23.20 -46.97
N GLU A 591 0.84 -22.22 -47.77
CA GLU A 591 -0.55 -21.75 -47.86
C GLU A 591 -1.49 -22.85 -48.33
N LYS A 592 -1.04 -23.70 -49.26
CA LYS A 592 -1.77 -24.90 -49.68
C LYS A 592 -1.90 -25.92 -48.54
N ALA A 593 -0.86 -26.13 -47.74
CA ALA A 593 -0.89 -27.04 -46.59
C ALA A 593 -1.82 -26.53 -45.47
N TRP A 594 -1.79 -25.23 -45.20
CA TRP A 594 -2.66 -24.56 -44.23
C TRP A 594 -4.11 -24.46 -44.73
N ARG A 595 -4.30 -24.45 -46.06
CA ARG A 595 -5.57 -24.07 -46.72
C ARG A 595 -5.99 -22.64 -46.36
N PHE A 596 -5.00 -21.77 -46.18
CA PHE A 596 -5.17 -20.39 -45.77
C PHE A 596 -3.98 -19.56 -46.27
N ALA A 597 -4.26 -18.40 -46.87
CA ALA A 597 -3.20 -17.50 -47.32
C ALA A 597 -2.61 -16.75 -46.12
N ALA A 598 -1.28 -16.72 -46.00
CA ALA A 598 -0.66 -15.97 -44.91
C ALA A 598 -0.92 -14.47 -45.07
N PRO A 599 -1.07 -13.72 -43.96
CA PRO A 599 -1.21 -12.27 -44.02
C PRO A 599 -0.09 -11.63 -44.85
N ARG A 600 -0.42 -10.54 -45.54
CA ARG A 600 0.53 -9.72 -46.27
C ARG A 600 0.59 -8.32 -45.67
N ASN A 601 1.77 -7.73 -45.66
CA ASN A 601 1.96 -6.33 -45.30
C ASN A 601 1.53 -5.39 -46.47
N PRO A 602 1.52 -4.05 -46.30
CA PRO A 602 1.14 -3.12 -47.36
C PRO A 602 1.98 -3.24 -48.65
N GLU A 603 3.22 -3.73 -48.55
CA GLU A 603 4.11 -3.99 -49.69
C GLU A 603 3.88 -5.36 -50.35
N GLY A 604 2.87 -6.11 -49.91
CA GLY A 604 2.51 -7.41 -50.46
C GLY A 604 3.39 -8.58 -50.01
N ARG A 605 4.28 -8.37 -49.03
CA ARG A 605 5.16 -9.42 -48.47
C ARG A 605 4.48 -10.17 -47.35
N VAL A 606 4.78 -11.46 -47.18
CA VAL A 606 4.30 -12.27 -46.05
C VAL A 606 4.64 -11.59 -44.73
N THR A 607 3.67 -11.55 -43.81
CA THR A 607 3.85 -11.06 -42.44
C THR A 607 3.26 -12.06 -41.44
N ASN A 608 3.58 -11.86 -40.17
CA ASN A 608 3.08 -12.68 -39.08
C ASN A 608 1.54 -12.66 -38.94
N PRO A 609 0.94 -13.67 -38.26
CA PRO A 609 -0.49 -13.73 -38.01
C PRO A 609 -1.05 -12.46 -37.33
N LEU A 610 -2.25 -12.05 -37.75
CA LEU A 610 -3.00 -10.97 -37.12
C LEU A 610 -3.32 -11.31 -35.66
N ASP A 611 -3.52 -10.29 -34.81
CA ASP A 611 -3.88 -10.52 -33.40
C ASP A 611 -5.18 -11.33 -33.24
N ALA A 612 -6.16 -11.11 -34.12
CA ALA A 612 -7.40 -11.88 -34.15
C ALA A 612 -7.17 -13.37 -34.46
N HIS A 613 -6.14 -13.70 -35.26
CA HIS A 613 -5.80 -15.08 -35.57
C HIS A 613 -5.20 -15.80 -34.35
N CYS A 614 -4.41 -15.10 -33.54
CA CYS A 614 -3.80 -15.66 -32.34
C CYS A 614 -4.80 -15.80 -31.17
N GLY A 615 -5.86 -15.00 -31.17
CA GLY A 615 -6.86 -14.97 -30.10
C GLY A 615 -8.12 -15.83 -30.32
N SER A 616 -8.29 -16.44 -31.49
CA SER A 616 -9.46 -17.29 -31.76
C SER A 616 -9.17 -18.38 -32.81
N ASP A 617 -9.95 -19.46 -32.76
CA ASP A 617 -9.89 -20.53 -33.75
C ASP A 617 -10.56 -20.12 -35.07
N GLY A 618 -10.05 -20.64 -36.19
CA GLY A 618 -10.61 -20.38 -37.51
C GLY A 618 -9.86 -21.10 -38.64
N PRO A 619 -10.13 -20.77 -39.91
CA PRO A 619 -9.42 -21.35 -41.06
C PRO A 619 -7.90 -21.21 -40.99
N TRP A 620 -7.39 -20.23 -40.23
CA TRP A 620 -5.97 -19.95 -40.01
C TRP A 620 -5.29 -20.84 -38.94
N SER A 621 -6.01 -21.72 -38.23
CA SER A 621 -5.47 -22.43 -37.06
C SER A 621 -4.19 -23.21 -37.35
N LYS A 622 -4.02 -23.79 -38.55
CA LYS A 622 -2.78 -24.49 -38.94
C LYS A 622 -1.59 -23.54 -39.08
N MET A 623 -1.79 -22.39 -39.72
CA MET A 623 -0.76 -21.36 -39.86
C MET A 623 -0.36 -20.82 -38.48
N VAL A 624 -1.32 -20.58 -37.60
CA VAL A 624 -1.05 -20.12 -36.22
C VAL A 624 -0.30 -21.18 -35.42
N ALA A 625 -0.62 -22.47 -35.58
CA ALA A 625 0.12 -23.55 -34.92
C ALA A 625 1.59 -23.60 -35.38
N ASP A 626 1.85 -23.45 -36.68
CA ASP A 626 3.22 -23.35 -37.20
C ASP A 626 3.92 -22.07 -36.76
N TYR A 627 3.22 -20.95 -36.72
CA TYR A 627 3.78 -19.68 -36.23
C TYR A 627 4.15 -19.78 -34.73
N ARG A 628 3.36 -20.47 -33.91
CA ARG A 628 3.69 -20.74 -32.50
C ARG A 628 4.98 -21.56 -32.38
N ARG A 629 5.15 -22.59 -33.22
CA ARG A 629 6.41 -23.37 -33.26
C ARG A 629 7.61 -22.52 -33.68
N PHE A 630 7.44 -21.65 -34.68
CA PHE A 630 8.46 -20.69 -35.06
C PHE A 630 8.83 -19.77 -33.89
N ILE A 631 7.84 -19.25 -33.15
CA ILE A 631 8.11 -18.43 -31.96
C ILE A 631 8.79 -19.24 -30.85
N ASP A 632 8.42 -20.51 -30.65
CA ASP A 632 9.11 -21.39 -29.69
C ASP A 632 10.61 -21.52 -30.02
N GLU A 633 10.98 -21.63 -31.30
CA GLU A 633 12.40 -21.65 -31.74
C GLU A 633 13.12 -20.33 -31.45
N ILE A 634 12.46 -19.18 -31.69
CA ILE A 634 13.02 -17.86 -31.36
C ILE A 634 13.25 -17.73 -29.85
N VAL A 635 12.25 -18.12 -29.05
CA VAL A 635 12.34 -18.07 -27.59
C VAL A 635 13.44 -19.00 -27.09
N ASP A 636 13.51 -20.24 -27.59
CA ASP A 636 14.56 -21.19 -27.22
C ASP A 636 15.97 -20.65 -27.52
N GLU A 637 16.20 -20.11 -28.72
CA GLU A 637 17.48 -19.52 -29.10
C GLU A 637 17.91 -18.41 -28.12
N HIS A 638 17.03 -17.43 -27.88
CA HIS A 638 17.32 -16.27 -27.06
C HIS A 638 17.52 -16.63 -25.59
N TYR A 639 16.68 -17.51 -25.03
CA TYR A 639 16.78 -17.92 -23.64
C TYR A 639 17.96 -18.87 -23.40
N ALA A 640 18.26 -19.79 -24.34
CA ALA A 640 19.45 -20.62 -24.26
C ALA A 640 20.72 -19.78 -24.28
N ARG A 641 20.78 -18.75 -25.15
CA ARG A 641 21.90 -17.82 -25.20
C ARG A 641 22.06 -17.03 -23.90
N ALA A 642 20.98 -16.47 -23.37
CA ALA A 642 21.00 -15.75 -22.10
C ALA A 642 21.49 -16.63 -20.95
N ARG A 643 20.98 -17.87 -20.85
CA ARG A 643 21.43 -18.86 -19.86
C ARG A 643 22.92 -19.16 -19.97
N GLN A 644 23.43 -19.42 -21.18
CA GLN A 644 24.86 -19.68 -21.42
C GLN A 644 25.73 -18.50 -20.98
N LEU A 645 25.30 -17.27 -21.27
CA LEU A 645 26.01 -16.06 -20.88
C LEU A 645 26.06 -15.90 -19.35
N VAL A 646 24.91 -16.03 -18.67
CA VAL A 646 24.87 -16.00 -17.19
C VAL A 646 25.79 -17.07 -16.60
N HIS A 647 25.74 -18.30 -17.10
CA HIS A 647 26.60 -19.40 -16.65
C HIS A 647 28.10 -19.20 -16.93
N SER A 648 28.47 -18.30 -17.86
CA SER A 648 29.87 -17.95 -18.11
C SER A 648 30.52 -17.13 -16.99
N VAL A 649 29.72 -16.49 -16.13
CA VAL A 649 30.20 -15.69 -14.99
C VAL A 649 29.68 -16.20 -13.63
N ASP A 650 28.67 -17.05 -13.64
CA ASP A 650 28.13 -17.70 -12.46
C ASP A 650 27.69 -19.14 -12.78
N PRO A 651 28.54 -20.14 -12.52
CA PRO A 651 28.21 -21.54 -12.80
C PRO A 651 27.33 -22.19 -11.73
N ASN A 652 27.03 -21.51 -10.62
CA ASN A 652 26.43 -22.09 -9.43
C ASN A 652 24.91 -21.98 -9.42
N HIS A 653 24.37 -20.84 -9.85
CA HIS A 653 22.95 -20.54 -9.71
C HIS A 653 22.09 -21.06 -10.86
N LEU A 654 20.87 -21.46 -10.52
CA LEU A 654 19.85 -21.78 -11.51
C LEU A 654 19.43 -20.52 -12.27
N VAL A 655 19.02 -20.69 -13.54
CA VAL A 655 18.50 -19.60 -14.37
C VAL A 655 17.07 -19.92 -14.73
N SER A 656 16.18 -18.98 -14.47
CA SER A 656 14.74 -19.12 -14.63
C SER A 656 14.13 -17.86 -15.26
N PHE A 657 12.84 -17.96 -15.56
CA PHE A 657 11.97 -16.89 -16.03
C PHE A 657 10.52 -17.25 -15.69
N ARG A 658 9.64 -16.25 -15.58
CA ARG A 658 8.20 -16.46 -15.36
C ARG A 658 7.46 -16.34 -16.68
N MET A 659 6.95 -17.44 -17.22
CA MET A 659 6.11 -17.41 -18.42
C MET A 659 4.70 -16.88 -18.09
N THR A 660 4.22 -15.95 -18.90
CA THR A 660 2.78 -15.70 -19.03
C THR A 660 2.14 -16.89 -19.74
N VAL A 661 0.92 -17.24 -19.39
CA VAL A 661 0.14 -18.21 -20.18
C VAL A 661 -0.04 -17.64 -21.59
N ALA A 662 0.46 -18.36 -22.60
CA ALA A 662 0.39 -18.00 -24.02
C ALA A 662 -1.02 -18.12 -24.60
#